data_AF-A0A2H9SK40-F1
#
_entry.id   AF-A0A2H9SK40-F1
#
_cell.length_a   1.000
_cell.length_b   1.000
_cell.length_c   1.000
_cell.angle_alpha   90.00
_cell.angle_beta   90.00
_cell.angle_gamma   90.00
#
_symmetry.space_group_name_H-M   'P 1'
#
loop_
_entity.id
_entity.type
_entity.pdbx_description
1 polymer ?
#
loop_
_entity_poly.entity_id
_entity_poly.type
_entity_poly.pdbx_seq_one_letter_code
_entity_poly.pdbx_strand_id
1 'polypeptide(L)'
;MTEININQRQTALLSGLTPGHHSLENLQEHLAFLMPTDTDAVPKSFDNLVLFKTDTYRSDSLNYVDVILAKYNDAVFEARCAEAARIEKDLLWSALQLYARLQAIHHDVGLILEPKTEYADCLTKLNRCTELLEKNQSHHIAKGINQLLLYAAANAEIKDCWEQFVARFVDLRQWESFFSWFINQIDRRNETRLFWVWGRPNVELILGWFGQQEAQSRLADTKTIPGQISWSLYLFRGSLFFLKYMHKRMNEPKWLQAMESLSAEERAKYRAQYIKAYWDVYKYRILNDYVWGPINLVCFKWWTGWAGDFATCFLLCMDIYLSDLTYTEGDIQYKAIQEKHAQRLAALSDDIEAHRPGFVALGIEEALKTLNEELEHHQNPLLRQLILDWMDVYHVKQQHHEHWVKKSQFLQYDRLYTKALLGAFFICVSLLIPGMLPASLSVFLSSGGTILCMALTIVYRTARVGLKTTHSQKEISTLRGLEQDYFNQFLTLKSAQHPLDDATKSTMKRLYLDLITVGGQITLEHASIQYERLELARTTFLRVFVPTLIGVTSVCLPATLPLYMMVLAVSAVLAYGLDVLVRQYKPEDLQPSSASWDEHKYRRFYQAPIVFGRHPDGLFARSHTQVQQSDSVALLPALS
;
A
#
# COMPACT_ATOMS: atom_id res chain seq x y z
N MET A 1 4.38 22.05 -58.91
CA MET A 1 5.28 20.90 -59.10
C MET A 1 6.47 21.13 -58.17
N THR A 2 6.28 20.82 -56.89
CA THR A 2 6.52 19.51 -56.22
C THR A 2 7.98 19.44 -55.79
N GLU A 3 8.26 19.66 -54.50
CA GLU A 3 8.11 18.76 -53.34
C GLU A 3 9.40 17.97 -53.09
N ILE A 4 9.59 17.60 -51.80
CA ILE A 4 10.66 16.76 -51.22
C ILE A 4 11.87 17.61 -50.73
N ASN A 5 12.30 17.62 -49.46
CA ASN A 5 12.10 16.71 -48.33
C ASN A 5 12.31 17.43 -46.97
N ILE A 6 11.30 17.47 -46.11
CA ILE A 6 11.41 17.95 -44.71
C ILE A 6 11.85 16.84 -43.75
N ASN A 7 11.85 15.57 -44.19
CA ASN A 7 12.16 14.42 -43.31
C ASN A 7 13.65 14.23 -42.98
N GLN A 8 14.59 14.88 -43.67
CA GLN A 8 16.03 14.71 -43.34
C GLN A 8 16.54 15.61 -42.21
N ARG A 9 15.83 16.68 -41.84
CA ARG A 9 16.20 17.53 -40.69
C ARG A 9 15.70 16.99 -39.35
N GLN A 10 14.65 16.16 -39.33
CA GLN A 10 14.17 15.54 -38.09
C GLN A 10 15.06 14.38 -37.63
N THR A 11 15.71 13.65 -38.53
CA THR A 11 16.58 12.53 -38.16
C THR A 11 17.91 12.99 -37.55
N ALA A 12 18.40 14.18 -37.88
CA ALA A 12 19.65 14.73 -37.32
C ALA A 12 19.47 15.36 -35.92
N LEU A 13 18.24 15.74 -35.55
CA LEU A 13 17.93 16.31 -34.23
C LEU A 13 17.68 15.21 -33.17
N LEU A 14 17.33 13.99 -33.59
CA LEU A 14 17.06 12.86 -32.69
C LEU A 14 18.29 11.99 -32.40
N SER A 15 19.39 12.11 -33.15
CA SER A 15 20.63 11.35 -32.91
C SER A 15 21.56 11.97 -31.87
N GLY A 16 21.22 13.13 -31.30
CA GLY A 16 22.05 13.86 -30.32
C GLY A 16 21.64 13.70 -28.85
N LEU A 17 20.58 12.94 -28.55
CA LEU A 17 20.09 12.74 -27.18
C LEU A 17 20.73 11.50 -26.55
N THR A 18 21.94 11.65 -26.02
CA THR A 18 22.43 10.77 -24.95
C THR A 18 21.87 11.26 -23.61
N PRO A 19 21.29 10.39 -22.76
CA PRO A 19 20.82 10.79 -21.44
C PRO A 19 22.01 10.92 -20.48
N GLY A 20 22.45 12.16 -20.23
CA GLY A 20 23.34 12.48 -19.13
C GLY A 20 22.57 12.60 -17.81
N HIS A 21 22.99 11.84 -16.80
CA HIS A 21 22.37 11.67 -15.47
C HIS A 21 22.31 12.92 -14.55
N HIS A 22 22.52 14.14 -15.05
CA HIS A 22 22.75 15.31 -14.20
C HIS A 22 21.54 16.22 -13.93
N SER A 23 20.35 15.97 -14.50
CA SER A 23 19.23 16.93 -14.36
C SER A 23 18.38 16.76 -13.10
N LEU A 24 18.29 15.57 -12.51
CA LEU A 24 17.43 15.30 -11.36
C LEU A 24 18.09 15.64 -10.01
N GLU A 25 19.39 15.36 -9.89
CA GLU A 25 20.20 15.71 -8.70
C GLU A 25 20.29 17.24 -8.52
N ASN A 26 20.48 17.98 -9.62
CA ASN A 26 20.51 19.44 -9.59
C ASN A 26 19.18 20.08 -9.13
N LEU A 27 18.04 19.44 -9.43
CA LEU A 27 16.73 19.91 -9.00
C LEU A 27 16.49 19.65 -7.51
N GLN A 28 16.97 18.52 -6.98
CA GLN A 28 16.87 18.17 -5.55
C GLN A 28 17.81 19.03 -4.68
N GLU A 29 19.04 19.31 -5.12
CA GLU A 29 19.97 20.20 -4.42
C GLU A 29 19.47 21.65 -4.40
N HIS A 30 18.89 22.15 -5.50
CA HIS A 30 18.29 23.50 -5.54
C HIS A 30 17.06 23.62 -4.64
N LEU A 31 16.19 22.61 -4.58
CA LEU A 31 15.01 22.62 -3.70
C LEU A 31 15.39 22.52 -2.22
N ALA A 32 16.47 21.82 -1.88
CA ALA A 32 17.01 21.75 -0.52
C ALA A 32 17.67 23.08 -0.08
N PHE A 33 18.26 23.82 -1.01
CA PHE A 33 18.91 25.12 -0.75
C PHE A 33 17.92 26.28 -0.53
N LEU A 34 16.69 26.18 -1.04
CA LEU A 34 15.67 27.24 -1.00
C LEU A 34 14.76 27.22 0.25
N MET A 35 15.01 26.34 1.22
CA MET A 35 14.23 26.25 2.47
C MET A 35 14.97 26.95 3.63
N PRO A 36 14.44 28.05 4.21
CA PRO A 36 15.08 28.71 5.35
C PRO A 36 14.90 27.91 6.64
N THR A 37 15.94 27.86 7.47
CA THR A 37 15.95 27.20 8.79
C THR A 37 15.41 28.05 9.94
N ASP A 38 14.78 29.21 9.72
CA ASP A 38 14.27 29.99 10.84
C ASP A 38 13.08 30.93 10.57
N THR A 39 12.28 31.12 11.63
CA THR A 39 11.18 32.08 11.89
C THR A 39 9.73 31.73 11.50
N ASP A 40 8.98 31.23 12.50
CA ASP A 40 7.63 31.54 13.02
C ASP A 40 6.49 32.21 12.18
N ALA A 41 6.66 32.53 10.90
CA ALA A 41 5.59 33.10 10.07
C ALA A 41 4.82 32.06 9.23
N VAL A 42 5.27 30.81 9.24
CA VAL A 42 4.73 29.70 8.42
C VAL A 42 3.37 29.13 8.88
N PRO A 43 2.94 29.18 10.17
CA PRO A 43 1.73 28.45 10.56
C PRO A 43 0.44 28.93 9.89
N LYS A 44 0.33 30.22 9.53
CA LYS A 44 -0.93 30.81 9.02
C LYS A 44 -1.17 30.61 7.52
N SER A 45 -0.14 30.31 6.73
CA SER A 45 -0.32 30.03 5.28
C SER A 45 -0.65 28.56 4.98
N PHE A 46 -0.47 27.66 5.96
CA PHE A 46 -0.77 26.23 5.81
C PHE A 46 -2.20 25.83 6.21
N ASP A 47 -2.89 26.62 7.05
CA ASP A 47 -4.32 26.41 7.34
C ASP A 47 -5.21 26.62 6.10
N ASN A 48 -4.70 27.39 5.15
CA ASN A 48 -5.30 27.72 3.86
C ASN A 48 -5.32 26.54 2.84
N LEU A 49 -4.55 25.48 3.06
CA LEU A 49 -4.53 24.30 2.16
C LEU A 49 -5.73 23.36 2.35
N VAL A 50 -6.46 23.46 3.47
CA VAL A 50 -7.67 22.67 3.73
C VAL A 50 -8.86 23.14 2.88
N LEU A 51 -8.82 24.38 2.37
CA LEU A 51 -9.95 25.02 1.68
C LEU A 51 -10.05 24.72 0.18
N PHE A 52 -9.05 24.07 -0.44
CA PHE A 52 -9.03 23.76 -1.89
C PHE A 52 -10.14 22.80 -2.38
N LYS A 53 -10.93 22.22 -1.46
CA LYS A 53 -12.12 21.43 -1.78
C LYS A 53 -13.40 22.26 -1.96
N THR A 54 -13.36 23.56 -1.65
CA THR A 54 -14.50 24.47 -1.79
C THR A 54 -14.34 25.35 -3.03
N ASP A 55 -15.43 25.59 -3.77
CA ASP A 55 -15.40 26.38 -5.01
C ASP A 55 -14.91 27.83 -4.79
N THR A 56 -15.09 28.36 -3.57
CA THR A 56 -14.61 29.68 -3.15
C THR A 56 -13.09 29.81 -3.17
N TYR A 57 -12.36 28.76 -2.77
CA TYR A 57 -10.89 28.81 -2.72
C TYR A 57 -10.25 28.59 -4.10
N ARG A 58 -10.97 27.93 -5.02
CA ARG A 58 -10.54 27.77 -6.43
C ARG A 58 -10.50 29.10 -7.15
N SER A 59 -11.48 29.99 -6.95
CA SER A 59 -11.44 31.35 -7.52
C SER A 59 -10.32 32.20 -6.90
N ASP A 60 -10.09 32.08 -5.60
CA ASP A 60 -9.05 32.84 -4.90
C ASP A 60 -7.63 32.45 -5.34
N SER A 61 -7.42 31.18 -5.68
CA SER A 61 -6.14 30.71 -6.24
C SER A 61 -5.84 31.25 -7.63
N LEU A 62 -6.85 31.37 -8.51
CA LEU A 62 -6.70 31.99 -9.82
C LEU A 62 -6.47 33.49 -9.70
N ASN A 63 -7.18 34.16 -8.78
CA ASN A 63 -6.93 35.56 -8.45
C ASN A 63 -5.50 35.77 -7.93
N TYR A 64 -4.97 34.84 -7.14
CA TYR A 64 -3.57 34.89 -6.70
C TYR A 64 -2.58 34.76 -7.87
N VAL A 65 -2.80 33.78 -8.75
CA VAL A 65 -1.98 33.61 -9.97
C VAL A 65 -2.04 34.86 -10.85
N ASP A 66 -3.22 35.45 -11.02
CA ASP A 66 -3.42 36.67 -11.80
C ASP A 66 -2.73 37.87 -11.15
N VAL A 67 -2.75 37.98 -9.82
CA VAL A 67 -2.01 38.99 -9.07
C VAL A 67 -0.51 38.80 -9.24
N ILE A 68 0.00 37.56 -9.20
CA ILE A 68 1.43 37.27 -9.40
C ILE A 68 1.85 37.59 -10.84
N LEU A 69 1.08 37.16 -11.84
CA LEU A 69 1.36 37.45 -13.25
C LEU A 69 1.24 38.94 -13.59
N ALA A 70 0.29 39.66 -12.98
CA ALA A 70 0.17 41.11 -13.11
C ALA A 70 1.32 41.86 -12.41
N LYS A 71 1.76 41.36 -11.24
CA LYS A 71 2.88 41.90 -10.47
C LYS A 71 4.22 41.73 -11.20
N TYR A 72 4.36 40.67 -12.00
CA TYR A 72 5.58 40.36 -12.76
C TYR A 72 5.39 40.51 -14.26
N ASN A 73 4.86 41.66 -14.70
CA ASN A 73 4.87 42.02 -16.12
C ASN A 73 6.31 42.18 -16.65
N ASP A 74 6.50 42.13 -17.98
CA ASP A 74 7.84 42.13 -18.59
C ASP A 74 8.70 43.33 -18.13
N ALA A 75 8.10 44.51 -17.94
CA ALA A 75 8.80 45.72 -17.52
C ALA A 75 9.28 45.68 -16.06
N VAL A 76 8.50 45.08 -15.14
CA VAL A 76 8.87 44.92 -13.73
C VAL A 76 9.87 43.78 -13.54
N PHE A 77 9.76 42.74 -14.37
CA PHE A 77 10.63 41.58 -14.34
C PHE A 77 12.08 41.93 -14.71
N GLU A 78 12.28 42.77 -15.73
CA GLU A 78 13.61 43.24 -16.14
C GLU A 78 14.28 44.17 -15.11
N ALA A 79 13.50 44.84 -14.25
CA ALA A 79 14.01 45.84 -13.31
C ALA A 79 14.48 45.29 -11.95
N ARG A 80 14.22 44.00 -11.62
CA ARG A 80 14.34 43.46 -10.24
C ARG A 80 15.28 42.25 -10.10
N CYS A 81 16.54 42.37 -10.49
CA CYS A 81 17.56 41.34 -10.26
C CYS A 81 17.75 40.95 -8.78
N ALA A 82 17.49 41.85 -7.83
CA ALA A 82 17.70 41.59 -6.39
C ALA A 82 16.62 40.68 -5.75
N GLU A 83 15.48 40.46 -6.41
CA GLU A 83 14.39 39.61 -5.91
C GLU A 83 14.21 38.30 -6.70
N ALA A 84 15.15 37.97 -7.59
CA ALA A 84 15.02 36.86 -8.55
C ALA A 84 14.58 35.53 -7.93
N ALA A 85 15.12 35.15 -6.75
CA ALA A 85 14.76 33.91 -6.06
C ALA A 85 13.32 33.90 -5.52
N ARG A 86 12.79 35.06 -5.12
CA ARG A 86 11.40 35.20 -4.67
C ARG A 86 10.44 35.15 -5.86
N ILE A 87 10.80 35.82 -6.95
CA ILE A 87 10.05 35.80 -8.21
C ILE A 87 9.97 34.37 -8.76
N GLU A 88 11.10 33.65 -8.75
CA GLU A 88 11.17 32.25 -9.15
C GLU A 88 10.25 31.36 -8.31
N LYS A 89 10.27 31.52 -6.98
CA LYS A 89 9.40 30.76 -6.07
C LYS A 89 7.92 31.03 -6.34
N ASP A 90 7.54 32.30 -6.51
CA ASP A 90 6.15 32.71 -6.75
C ASP A 90 5.66 32.21 -8.13
N LEU A 91 6.51 32.24 -9.16
CA LEU A 91 6.22 31.72 -10.50
C LEU A 91 6.14 30.18 -10.53
N LEU A 92 7.05 29.49 -9.83
CA LEU A 92 7.03 28.02 -9.70
C LEU A 92 5.74 27.55 -9.02
N TRP A 93 5.37 28.22 -7.93
CA TRP A 93 4.14 27.92 -7.21
C TRP A 93 2.90 28.17 -8.06
N SER A 94 2.87 29.29 -8.79
CA SER A 94 1.79 29.62 -9.72
C SER A 94 1.67 28.61 -10.86
N ALA A 95 2.81 28.15 -11.41
CA ALA A 95 2.84 27.09 -12.43
C ALA A 95 2.28 25.75 -11.91
N LEU A 96 2.63 25.37 -10.67
CA LEU A 96 2.12 24.16 -10.04
C LEU A 96 0.59 24.24 -9.79
N GLN A 97 0.09 25.40 -9.36
CA GLN A 97 -1.35 25.63 -9.16
C GLN A 97 -2.13 25.57 -10.48
N LEU A 98 -1.63 26.25 -11.52
CA LEU A 98 -2.23 26.22 -12.86
C LEU A 98 -2.23 24.82 -13.45
N TYR A 99 -1.16 24.06 -13.25
CA TYR A 99 -1.10 22.66 -13.69
C TYR A 99 -2.13 21.80 -12.96
N ALA A 100 -2.26 21.91 -11.63
CA ALA A 100 -3.27 21.20 -10.87
C ALA A 100 -4.71 21.55 -11.33
N ARG A 101 -4.95 22.83 -11.69
CA ARG A 101 -6.25 23.28 -12.23
C ARG A 101 -6.53 22.73 -13.63
N LEU A 102 -5.54 22.74 -14.52
CA LEU A 102 -5.65 22.12 -15.85
C LEU A 102 -6.00 20.63 -15.75
N GLN A 103 -5.42 19.91 -14.79
CA GLN A 103 -5.77 18.50 -14.55
C GLN A 103 -7.21 18.33 -14.04
N ALA A 104 -7.65 19.20 -13.13
CA ALA A 104 -9.04 19.17 -12.65
C ALA A 104 -10.05 19.44 -13.78
N ILE A 105 -9.79 20.45 -14.61
CA ILE A 105 -10.64 20.75 -15.78
C ILE A 105 -10.65 19.53 -16.72
N HIS A 106 -9.49 18.93 -17.02
CA HIS A 106 -9.39 17.79 -17.91
C HIS A 106 -10.15 16.55 -17.42
N HIS A 107 -10.18 16.32 -16.10
CA HIS A 107 -10.97 15.25 -15.48
C HIS A 107 -12.49 15.51 -15.59
N ASP A 108 -12.93 16.76 -15.47
CA ASP A 108 -14.35 17.15 -15.54
C ASP A 108 -14.89 17.23 -16.99
N VAL A 109 -14.02 17.44 -17.99
CA VAL A 109 -14.38 17.49 -19.43
C VAL A 109 -14.99 16.18 -19.94
N GLY A 110 -14.81 15.06 -19.22
CA GLY A 110 -15.51 13.80 -19.51
C GLY A 110 -17.04 13.88 -19.40
N LEU A 111 -17.60 14.96 -18.83
CA LEU A 111 -19.02 15.05 -18.49
C LEU A 111 -19.76 16.31 -19.01
N ILE A 112 -19.10 17.38 -19.48
CA ILE A 112 -19.80 18.63 -19.92
C ILE A 112 -19.07 19.33 -21.09
N LEU A 113 -19.84 19.92 -22.03
CA LEU A 113 -19.42 20.49 -23.32
C LEU A 113 -18.83 21.92 -23.32
N GLU A 114 -18.81 22.65 -22.19
CA GLU A 114 -18.32 24.05 -22.12
C GLU A 114 -16.90 24.35 -21.52
N PRO A 115 -16.01 23.40 -21.17
CA PRO A 115 -14.74 23.69 -20.47
C PRO A 115 -13.61 24.29 -21.35
N LYS A 116 -13.90 24.71 -22.58
CA LYS A 116 -12.86 25.12 -23.55
C LYS A 116 -12.18 26.46 -23.20
N THR A 117 -12.90 27.40 -22.59
CA THR A 117 -12.37 28.75 -22.29
C THR A 117 -11.47 28.75 -21.06
N GLU A 118 -11.88 28.07 -19.98
CA GLU A 118 -11.09 27.98 -18.75
C GLU A 118 -9.79 27.17 -18.95
N TYR A 119 -9.86 26.10 -19.74
CA TYR A 119 -8.67 25.31 -20.11
C TYR A 119 -7.66 26.15 -20.91
N ALA A 120 -8.14 26.91 -21.90
CA ALA A 120 -7.29 27.77 -22.71
C ALA A 120 -6.65 28.89 -21.88
N ASP A 121 -7.39 29.48 -20.93
CA ASP A 121 -6.88 30.50 -20.01
C ASP A 121 -5.78 29.95 -19.10
N CYS A 122 -6.02 28.81 -18.44
CA CYS A 122 -5.04 28.18 -17.56
C CYS A 122 -3.76 27.78 -18.32
N LEU A 123 -3.90 27.26 -19.55
CA LEU A 123 -2.77 26.91 -20.39
C LEU A 123 -1.95 28.14 -20.81
N THR A 124 -2.63 29.26 -21.12
CA THR A 124 -1.99 30.52 -21.48
C THR A 124 -1.20 31.08 -20.30
N LYS A 125 -1.79 31.07 -19.10
CA LYS A 125 -1.12 31.49 -17.85
C LYS A 125 0.06 30.58 -17.50
N LEU A 126 -0.05 29.28 -17.74
CA LEU A 126 1.03 28.32 -17.48
C LEU A 126 2.22 28.53 -18.42
N ASN A 127 1.94 28.71 -19.72
CA ASN A 127 2.97 29.06 -20.70
C ASN A 127 3.65 30.36 -20.31
N ARG A 128 2.89 31.35 -19.82
CA ARG A 128 3.44 32.62 -19.36
C ARG A 128 4.35 32.48 -18.13
N CYS A 129 3.98 31.67 -17.14
CA CYS A 129 4.88 31.35 -16.02
C CYS A 129 6.19 30.72 -16.51
N THR A 130 6.09 29.82 -17.49
CA THR A 130 7.24 29.11 -18.05
C THR A 130 8.17 30.05 -18.81
N GLU A 131 7.63 30.95 -19.64
CA GLU A 131 8.39 32.00 -20.31
C GLU A 131 9.13 32.91 -19.32
N LEU A 132 8.46 33.33 -18.24
CA LEU A 132 9.08 34.18 -17.22
C LEU A 132 10.17 33.42 -16.44
N LEU A 133 9.98 32.13 -16.16
CA LEU A 133 11.02 31.28 -15.55
C LEU A 133 12.22 31.08 -16.47
N GLU A 134 12.01 30.93 -17.78
CA GLU A 134 13.09 30.88 -18.77
C GLU A 134 13.86 32.20 -18.84
N LYS A 135 13.16 33.34 -18.80
CA LYS A 135 13.78 34.68 -18.76
C LYS A 135 14.59 34.91 -17.47
N ASN A 136 14.23 34.27 -16.35
CA ASN A 136 14.98 34.38 -15.08
C ASN A 136 16.31 33.61 -15.05
N GLN A 137 16.75 33.04 -16.18
CA GLN A 137 17.88 32.11 -16.26
C GLN A 137 17.69 30.78 -15.49
N SER A 138 16.48 30.47 -15.01
CA SER A 138 16.11 29.19 -14.41
C SER A 138 15.85 28.10 -15.48
N HIS A 139 16.67 28.07 -16.53
CA HIS A 139 16.48 27.22 -17.72
C HIS A 139 16.38 25.72 -17.38
N HIS A 140 17.06 25.26 -16.33
CA HIS A 140 17.00 23.85 -15.91
C HIS A 140 15.65 23.47 -15.32
N ILE A 141 14.98 24.38 -14.60
CA ILE A 141 13.69 24.14 -13.97
C ILE A 141 12.57 24.23 -15.01
N ALA A 142 12.58 25.26 -15.87
CA ALA A 142 11.61 25.39 -16.95
C ALA A 142 11.68 24.20 -17.93
N LYS A 143 12.89 23.75 -18.29
CA LYS A 143 13.09 22.55 -19.10
C LYS A 143 12.62 21.28 -18.39
N GLY A 144 12.82 21.18 -17.07
CA GLY A 144 12.29 20.09 -16.25
C GLY A 144 10.77 20.04 -16.23
N ILE A 145 10.10 21.20 -16.06
CA ILE A 145 8.64 21.33 -16.12
C ILE A 145 8.12 20.95 -17.51
N ASN A 146 8.71 21.49 -18.59
CA ASN A 146 8.32 21.15 -19.97
C ASN A 146 8.52 19.66 -20.30
N GLN A 147 9.61 19.05 -19.82
CA GLN A 147 9.84 17.61 -19.98
C GLN A 147 8.85 16.76 -19.17
N LEU A 148 8.50 17.18 -17.95
CA LEU A 148 7.46 16.55 -17.13
C LEU A 148 6.09 16.66 -17.79
N LEU A 149 5.75 17.81 -18.38
CA LEU A 149 4.50 18.03 -19.12
C LEU A 149 4.42 17.13 -20.35
N LEU A 150 5.50 17.05 -21.14
CA LEU A 150 5.59 16.18 -22.32
C LEU A 150 5.54 14.70 -21.94
N TYR A 151 6.18 14.30 -20.83
CA TYR A 151 6.21 12.91 -20.38
C TYR A 151 4.87 12.45 -19.77
N ALA A 152 4.21 13.32 -18.99
CA ALA A 152 2.88 13.07 -18.42
C ALA A 152 1.78 13.07 -19.49
N ALA A 153 1.89 13.93 -20.51
CA ALA A 153 0.99 13.90 -21.67
C ALA A 153 1.13 12.63 -22.52
N ALA A 154 2.31 11.98 -22.50
CA ALA A 154 2.59 10.79 -23.30
C ALA A 154 2.22 9.45 -22.63
N ASN A 155 1.99 9.40 -21.31
CA ASN A 155 1.77 8.14 -20.58
C ASN A 155 0.65 8.25 -19.54
N ALA A 156 -0.57 7.83 -19.90
CA ALA A 156 -1.75 7.88 -19.03
C ALA A 156 -1.59 7.07 -17.72
N GLU A 157 -0.96 5.89 -17.72
CA GLU A 157 -0.77 5.10 -16.49
C GLU A 157 0.29 5.68 -15.55
N ILE A 158 1.35 6.28 -16.09
CA ILE A 158 2.40 6.93 -15.30
C ILE A 158 1.85 8.25 -14.73
N LYS A 159 1.01 8.94 -15.51
CA LYS A 159 0.28 10.15 -15.11
C LYS A 159 -0.58 9.89 -13.87
N ASP A 160 -1.41 8.85 -13.86
CA ASP A 160 -2.25 8.50 -12.69
C ASP A 160 -1.41 8.17 -11.44
N CYS A 161 -0.30 7.44 -11.62
CA CYS A 161 0.60 7.12 -10.51
C CYS A 161 1.33 8.36 -9.98
N TRP A 162 1.73 9.27 -10.86
CA TRP A 162 2.41 10.51 -10.51
C TRP A 162 1.45 11.51 -9.86
N GLU A 163 0.21 11.62 -10.32
CA GLU A 163 -0.82 12.46 -9.71
C GLU A 163 -1.18 11.98 -8.31
N GLN A 164 -1.32 10.67 -8.12
CA GLN A 164 -1.48 10.08 -6.78
C GLN A 164 -0.25 10.33 -5.90
N PHE A 165 0.96 10.24 -6.46
CA PHE A 165 2.20 10.53 -5.76
C PHE A 165 2.23 11.99 -5.29
N VAL A 166 2.02 12.96 -6.18
CA VAL A 166 2.06 14.40 -5.85
C VAL A 166 0.95 14.75 -4.87
N ALA A 167 -0.29 14.29 -5.09
CA ALA A 167 -1.41 14.59 -4.18
C ALA A 167 -1.15 14.07 -2.76
N ARG A 168 -0.58 12.87 -2.62
CA ARG A 168 -0.26 12.27 -1.31
C ARG A 168 1.04 12.80 -0.69
N PHE A 169 2.00 13.22 -1.50
CA PHE A 169 3.27 13.79 -1.06
C PHE A 169 3.10 15.23 -0.56
N VAL A 170 2.26 16.02 -1.23
CA VAL A 170 1.96 17.42 -0.87
C VAL A 170 1.09 17.49 0.39
N ASP A 171 0.21 16.51 0.63
CA ASP A 171 -0.50 16.40 1.91
C ASP A 171 0.44 15.83 2.99
N LEU A 172 1.22 16.73 3.61
CA LEU A 172 2.11 16.43 4.73
C LEU A 172 1.38 15.82 5.94
N ARG A 173 0.03 15.77 5.99
CA ARG A 173 -0.71 15.06 7.04
C ARG A 173 -0.88 13.57 6.75
N GLN A 174 -0.57 13.12 5.53
CA GLN A 174 -0.78 11.75 5.06
C GLN A 174 0.50 10.93 4.85
N TRP A 175 1.66 11.35 5.37
CA TRP A 175 2.94 10.63 5.21
C TRP A 175 2.85 9.13 5.49
N GLU A 176 2.10 8.71 6.52
CA GLU A 176 1.93 7.28 6.81
C GLU A 176 1.18 6.52 5.71
N SER A 177 0.11 7.12 5.19
CA SER A 177 -0.66 6.58 4.07
C SER A 177 0.19 6.56 2.79
N PHE A 178 0.95 7.63 2.55
CA PHE A 178 1.88 7.75 1.44
C PHE A 178 2.96 6.67 1.46
N PHE A 179 3.72 6.55 2.56
CA PHE A 179 4.77 5.53 2.68
C PHE A 179 4.19 4.13 2.56
N SER A 180 3.05 3.85 3.19
CA SER A 180 2.43 2.53 3.15
C SER A 180 1.94 2.18 1.75
N TRP A 181 1.31 3.12 1.04
CA TRP A 181 0.93 2.94 -0.36
C TRP A 181 2.16 2.70 -1.23
N PHE A 182 3.20 3.50 -1.10
CA PHE A 182 4.38 3.40 -1.96
C PHE A 182 5.15 2.09 -1.71
N ILE A 183 5.32 1.69 -0.45
CA ILE A 183 5.89 0.39 -0.08
C ILE A 183 5.07 -0.75 -0.70
N ASN A 184 3.73 -0.69 -0.64
CA ASN A 184 2.87 -1.69 -1.25
C ASN A 184 3.06 -1.77 -2.78
N GLN A 185 3.23 -0.63 -3.46
CA GLN A 185 3.53 -0.62 -4.89
C GLN A 185 4.89 -1.25 -5.20
N ILE A 186 5.93 -0.91 -4.42
CA ILE A 186 7.25 -1.53 -4.59
C ILE A 186 7.20 -3.02 -4.35
N ASP A 187 6.52 -3.48 -3.30
CA ASP A 187 6.39 -4.91 -3.00
C ASP A 187 5.67 -5.63 -4.16
N ARG A 188 4.58 -5.07 -4.70
CA ARG A 188 3.90 -5.60 -5.90
C ARG A 188 4.81 -5.66 -7.13
N ARG A 189 5.62 -4.62 -7.38
CA ARG A 189 6.59 -4.59 -8.48
C ARG A 189 7.73 -5.59 -8.26
N ASN A 190 8.21 -5.73 -7.04
CA ASN A 190 9.24 -6.70 -6.67
C ASN A 190 8.75 -8.15 -6.84
N GLU A 191 7.51 -8.45 -6.47
CA GLU A 191 6.91 -9.76 -6.76
C GLU A 191 6.83 -10.04 -8.27
N THR A 192 6.47 -9.03 -9.06
CA THR A 192 6.40 -9.14 -10.52
C THR A 192 7.79 -9.35 -11.11
N ARG A 193 8.81 -8.67 -10.57
CA ARG A 193 10.21 -8.90 -10.92
C ARG A 193 10.63 -10.34 -10.60
N LEU A 194 10.40 -10.82 -9.38
CA LEU A 194 10.75 -12.19 -8.98
C LEU A 194 10.13 -13.22 -9.92
N PHE A 195 8.87 -12.99 -10.31
CA PHE A 195 8.22 -13.81 -11.32
C PHE A 195 9.01 -13.84 -12.64
N TRP A 196 9.45 -12.69 -13.17
CA TRP A 196 10.22 -12.64 -14.41
C TRP A 196 11.65 -13.17 -14.27
N VAL A 197 12.26 -13.05 -13.09
CA VAL A 197 13.57 -13.65 -12.79
C VAL A 197 13.53 -15.17 -12.99
N TRP A 198 12.43 -15.82 -12.57
CA TRP A 198 12.23 -17.25 -12.78
C TRP A 198 11.58 -17.58 -14.13
N GLY A 199 10.64 -16.78 -14.62
CA GLY A 199 9.94 -17.08 -15.88
C GLY A 199 10.84 -16.98 -17.10
N ARG A 200 11.77 -16.02 -17.11
CA ARG A 200 12.62 -15.71 -18.26
C ARG A 200 13.53 -16.87 -18.70
N PRO A 201 14.31 -17.54 -17.81
CA PRO A 201 15.11 -18.69 -18.22
C PRO A 201 14.30 -19.80 -18.90
N ASN A 202 13.05 -20.03 -18.46
CA ASN A 202 12.16 -20.99 -19.10
C ASN A 202 11.77 -20.55 -20.52
N VAL A 203 11.47 -19.26 -20.73
CA VAL A 203 11.18 -18.72 -22.06
C VAL A 203 12.42 -18.80 -22.96
N GLU A 204 13.61 -18.44 -22.46
CA GLU A 204 14.87 -18.60 -23.19
C GLU A 204 15.10 -20.04 -23.61
N LEU A 205 14.89 -21.00 -22.69
CA LEU A 205 15.06 -22.41 -22.98
C LEU A 205 14.09 -22.90 -24.06
N ILE A 206 12.81 -22.56 -23.93
CA ILE A 206 11.77 -22.90 -24.92
C ILE A 206 12.19 -22.38 -26.29
N LEU A 207 12.52 -21.08 -26.42
CA LEU A 207 12.96 -20.50 -27.69
C LEU A 207 14.19 -21.21 -28.28
N GLY A 208 15.10 -21.69 -27.41
CA GLY A 208 16.28 -22.46 -27.82
C GLY A 208 15.96 -23.83 -28.41
N TRP A 209 15.04 -24.57 -27.79
CA TRP A 209 14.56 -25.86 -28.31
C TRP A 209 13.91 -25.72 -29.69
N PHE A 210 13.32 -24.56 -30.00
CA PHE A 210 12.70 -24.30 -31.30
C PHE A 210 13.60 -23.56 -32.29
N GLY A 211 14.90 -23.44 -31.99
CA GLY A 211 15.88 -22.84 -32.90
C GLY A 211 15.69 -21.33 -33.14
N GLN A 212 14.93 -20.64 -32.28
CA GLN A 212 14.64 -19.20 -32.40
C GLN A 212 15.77 -18.34 -31.83
N GLN A 213 16.98 -18.46 -32.39
CA GLN A 213 18.19 -17.79 -31.88
C GLN A 213 18.06 -16.25 -31.89
N GLU A 214 17.36 -15.68 -32.87
CA GLU A 214 17.13 -14.23 -32.94
C GLU A 214 16.17 -13.74 -31.82
N ALA A 215 15.14 -14.52 -31.48
CA ALA A 215 14.27 -14.21 -30.36
C ALA A 215 15.02 -14.34 -29.03
N GLN A 216 15.89 -15.33 -28.90
CA GLN A 216 16.76 -15.49 -27.74
C GLN A 216 17.74 -14.33 -27.58
N SER A 217 18.37 -13.84 -28.67
CA SER A 217 19.30 -12.71 -28.59
C SER A 217 18.58 -11.42 -28.19
N ARG A 218 17.42 -11.14 -28.79
CA ARG A 218 16.58 -9.99 -28.41
C ARG A 218 16.10 -10.10 -26.97
N LEU A 219 15.73 -11.29 -26.52
CA LEU A 219 15.37 -11.51 -25.12
C LEU A 219 16.60 -11.29 -24.24
N ALA A 220 17.78 -11.75 -24.61
CA ALA A 220 19.04 -11.52 -23.90
C ALA A 220 19.39 -10.03 -23.77
N ASP A 221 19.08 -9.19 -24.74
CA ASP A 221 19.30 -7.74 -24.62
C ASP A 221 18.47 -7.12 -23.48
N THR A 222 17.34 -7.74 -23.13
CA THR A 222 16.51 -7.33 -21.99
C THR A 222 17.02 -7.80 -20.63
N LYS A 223 18.16 -8.53 -20.50
CA LYS A 223 18.71 -8.94 -19.17
C LYS A 223 18.95 -7.72 -18.28
N THR A 224 19.23 -6.59 -18.93
CA THR A 224 19.55 -5.32 -18.28
C THR A 224 18.42 -4.76 -17.44
N ILE A 225 17.18 -4.91 -17.91
CA ILE A 225 16.00 -4.26 -17.31
C ILE A 225 15.63 -4.89 -15.96
N PRO A 226 15.42 -6.22 -15.81
CA PRO A 226 15.10 -6.81 -14.52
C PRO A 226 16.23 -6.66 -13.51
N GLY A 227 17.48 -6.70 -13.96
CA GLY A 227 18.66 -6.47 -13.11
C GLY A 227 18.71 -5.05 -12.56
N GLN A 228 18.49 -4.04 -13.40
CA GLN A 228 18.40 -2.65 -12.98
C GLN A 228 17.24 -2.41 -12.01
N ILE A 229 16.05 -2.91 -12.36
CA ILE A 229 14.86 -2.82 -11.49
C ILE A 229 15.13 -3.51 -10.15
N SER A 230 15.83 -4.65 -10.14
CA SER A 230 16.14 -5.40 -8.93
C SER A 230 16.83 -4.56 -7.87
N TRP A 231 18.04 -4.08 -8.16
CA TRP A 231 18.84 -3.38 -7.15
C TRP A 231 18.20 -2.04 -6.76
N SER A 232 17.62 -1.32 -7.74
CA SER A 232 16.97 -0.04 -7.47
C SER A 232 15.75 -0.21 -6.57
N LEU A 233 14.92 -1.24 -6.78
CA LEU A 233 13.77 -1.51 -5.92
C LEU A 233 14.22 -1.83 -4.48
N TYR A 234 15.26 -2.64 -4.29
CA TYR A 234 15.76 -2.94 -2.94
C TYR A 234 16.30 -1.70 -2.24
N LEU A 235 17.21 -0.95 -2.87
CA LEU A 235 17.76 0.27 -2.26
C LEU A 235 16.67 1.30 -1.98
N PHE A 236 15.73 1.48 -2.90
CA PHE A 236 14.64 2.42 -2.72
C PHE A 236 13.69 1.98 -1.60
N ARG A 237 13.35 0.68 -1.53
CA ARG A 237 12.53 0.11 -0.44
C ARG A 237 13.21 0.26 0.92
N GLY A 238 14.50 -0.08 1.01
CA GLY A 238 15.30 0.09 2.21
C GLY A 238 15.35 1.55 2.67
N SER A 239 15.57 2.47 1.73
CA SER A 239 15.53 3.91 1.98
C SER A 239 14.16 4.40 2.44
N LEU A 240 13.04 3.90 1.90
CA LEU A 240 11.72 4.26 2.39
C LEU A 240 11.46 3.76 3.81
N PHE A 241 11.84 2.53 4.14
CA PHE A 241 11.71 2.03 5.51
C PHE A 241 12.59 2.84 6.47
N PHE A 242 13.80 3.20 6.05
CA PHE A 242 14.69 4.07 6.80
C PHE A 242 14.11 5.47 6.99
N LEU A 243 13.58 6.10 5.94
CA LEU A 243 12.91 7.40 6.00
C LEU A 243 11.67 7.35 6.91
N LYS A 244 10.87 6.28 6.81
CA LYS A 244 9.72 6.05 7.70
C LYS A 244 10.17 5.96 9.15
N TYR A 245 11.27 5.25 9.43
CA TYR A 245 11.87 5.20 10.76
C TYR A 245 12.38 6.57 11.23
N MET A 246 13.10 7.31 10.37
CA MET A 246 13.61 8.65 10.68
C MET A 246 12.48 9.64 10.94
N HIS A 247 11.41 9.62 10.15
CA HIS A 247 10.22 10.43 10.38
C HIS A 247 9.62 10.16 11.76
N LYS A 248 9.51 8.88 12.15
CA LYS A 248 9.02 8.47 13.48
C LYS A 248 9.95 8.83 14.62
N ARG A 249 11.25 8.92 14.35
CA ARG A 249 12.24 9.40 15.32
C ARG A 249 12.16 10.92 15.51
N MET A 250 12.00 11.67 14.43
CA MET A 250 11.97 13.14 14.45
C MET A 250 10.65 13.67 15.01
N ASN A 251 9.52 13.07 14.63
CA ASN A 251 8.20 13.53 15.04
C ASN A 251 7.70 12.80 16.27
N GLU A 252 7.26 13.57 17.26
CA GLU A 252 6.58 13.01 18.41
C GLU A 252 5.17 12.51 18.01
N PRO A 253 4.76 11.30 18.44
CA PRO A 253 3.43 10.81 18.11
C PRO A 253 2.34 11.66 18.77
N LYS A 254 1.25 11.93 18.04
CA LYS A 254 0.15 12.80 18.49
C LYS A 254 -0.47 12.41 19.82
N TRP A 255 -0.57 11.11 20.12
CA TRP A 255 -1.10 10.63 21.40
C TRP A 255 -0.20 11.02 22.57
N LEU A 256 1.12 11.10 22.35
CA LEU A 256 2.08 11.48 23.38
C LEU A 256 2.06 13.00 23.60
N GLN A 257 1.83 13.77 22.53
CA GLN A 257 1.59 15.22 22.62
C GLN A 257 0.29 15.54 23.37
N ALA A 258 -0.76 14.73 23.17
CA ALA A 258 -2.05 14.88 23.84
C ALA A 258 -2.01 14.51 25.33
N MET A 259 -0.96 13.83 25.80
CA MET A 259 -0.76 13.52 27.21
C MET A 259 -0.02 14.66 27.91
N GLU A 260 -0.74 15.77 28.13
CA GLU A 260 -0.22 16.96 28.81
C GLU A 260 0.22 16.70 30.25
N SER A 261 -0.35 15.68 30.90
CA SER A 261 -0.06 15.31 32.29
C SER A 261 1.25 14.56 32.52
N LEU A 262 1.93 14.12 31.45
CA LEU A 262 3.20 13.40 31.58
C LEU A 262 4.37 14.34 31.82
N SER A 263 5.23 13.99 32.77
CA SER A 263 6.50 14.67 32.96
C SER A 263 7.39 14.54 31.71
N ALA A 264 8.34 15.47 31.53
CA ALA A 264 9.28 15.43 30.41
C ALA A 264 10.10 14.12 30.37
N GLU A 265 10.42 13.56 31.54
CA GLU A 265 11.16 12.29 31.67
C GLU A 265 10.32 11.09 31.22
N GLU A 266 9.07 11.01 31.66
CA GLU A 266 8.14 9.95 31.22
C GLU A 266 7.89 10.04 29.71
N ARG A 267 7.70 11.26 29.20
CA ARG A 267 7.53 11.52 27.77
C ARG A 267 8.75 11.03 26.97
N ALA A 268 9.96 11.33 27.44
CA ALA A 268 11.19 10.84 26.83
C ALA A 268 11.28 9.30 26.86
N LYS A 269 10.90 8.67 27.97
CA LYS A 269 10.86 7.20 28.12
C LYS A 269 9.87 6.56 27.15
N TYR A 270 8.64 7.06 27.07
CA TYR A 270 7.63 6.56 26.13
C TYR A 270 8.04 6.77 24.67
N ARG A 271 8.63 7.93 24.35
CA ARG A 271 9.18 8.20 23.03
C ARG A 271 10.30 7.22 22.66
N ALA A 272 11.22 6.93 23.58
CA ALA A 272 12.29 5.97 23.35
C ALA A 272 11.76 4.55 23.13
N GLN A 273 10.75 4.13 23.91
CA GLN A 273 10.08 2.83 23.72
C GLN A 273 9.36 2.75 22.38
N TYR A 274 8.66 3.81 21.99
CA TYR A 274 8.00 3.92 20.69
C TYR A 274 9.00 3.80 19.54
N ILE A 275 10.09 4.56 19.57
CA ILE A 275 11.14 4.50 18.54
C ILE A 275 11.78 3.11 18.48
N LYS A 276 12.06 2.50 19.64
CA LYS A 276 12.60 1.14 19.73
C LYS A 276 11.65 0.13 19.11
N ALA A 277 10.35 0.19 19.41
CA ALA A 277 9.35 -0.69 18.82
C ALA A 277 9.31 -0.56 17.29
N TYR A 278 9.43 0.66 16.75
CA TYR A 278 9.54 0.87 15.31
C TYR A 278 10.83 0.29 14.72
N TRP A 279 11.96 0.49 15.38
CA TRP A 279 13.23 -0.10 14.96
C TRP A 279 13.15 -1.64 14.90
N ASP A 280 12.59 -2.26 15.94
CA ASP A 280 12.44 -3.70 16.04
C ASP A 280 11.57 -4.29 14.91
N VAL A 281 10.62 -3.51 14.37
CA VAL A 281 9.80 -3.92 13.23
C VAL A 281 10.56 -3.87 11.90
N TYR A 282 11.44 -2.87 11.69
CA TYR A 282 12.01 -2.59 10.37
C TYR A 282 13.49 -2.96 10.21
N LYS A 283 14.26 -3.13 11.30
CA LYS A 283 15.74 -3.30 11.26
C LYS A 283 16.22 -4.40 10.33
N TYR A 284 15.61 -5.59 10.39
CA TYR A 284 16.02 -6.71 9.52
C TYR A 284 15.60 -6.53 8.08
N ARG A 285 14.47 -5.85 7.83
CA ARG A 285 14.03 -5.55 6.47
C ARG A 285 14.92 -4.50 5.81
N ILE A 286 15.29 -3.46 6.56
CA ILE A 286 16.25 -2.44 6.13
C ILE A 286 17.61 -3.09 5.83
N LEU A 287 18.11 -3.92 6.74
CA LEU A 287 19.37 -4.65 6.55
C LEU A 287 19.31 -5.54 5.31
N ASN A 288 18.23 -6.31 5.18
CA ASN A 288 18.00 -7.17 4.02
C ASN A 288 18.11 -6.39 2.71
N ASP A 289 17.39 -5.28 2.62
CA ASP A 289 17.32 -4.46 1.41
C ASP A 289 18.66 -3.80 1.06
N TYR A 290 19.39 -3.30 2.07
CA TYR A 290 20.71 -2.72 1.88
C TYR A 290 21.81 -3.74 1.57
N VAL A 291 21.61 -5.03 1.84
CA VAL A 291 22.53 -6.09 1.39
C VAL A 291 22.14 -6.60 0.00
N TRP A 292 20.85 -6.87 -0.23
CA TRP A 292 20.34 -7.33 -1.52
C TRP A 292 20.58 -6.33 -2.65
N GLY A 293 20.38 -5.02 -2.40
CA GLY A 293 20.56 -3.98 -3.41
C GLY A 293 21.96 -4.01 -4.03
N PRO A 294 23.03 -3.78 -3.25
CA PRO A 294 24.40 -3.77 -3.75
C PRO A 294 24.84 -5.12 -4.32
N ILE A 295 24.50 -6.25 -3.69
CA ILE A 295 24.91 -7.56 -4.23
C ILE A 295 24.19 -7.84 -5.55
N ASN A 296 22.90 -7.50 -5.69
CA ASN A 296 22.22 -7.61 -6.98
C ASN A 296 22.84 -6.69 -8.04
N LEU A 297 23.22 -5.47 -7.68
CA LEU A 297 23.92 -4.56 -8.59
C LEU A 297 25.24 -5.19 -9.05
N VAL A 298 25.97 -5.83 -8.14
CA VAL A 298 27.25 -6.47 -8.45
C VAL A 298 27.08 -7.71 -9.32
N CYS A 299 26.12 -8.59 -9.00
CA CYS A 299 25.78 -9.76 -9.81
C CYS A 299 25.32 -9.35 -11.21
N PHE A 300 24.57 -8.27 -11.29
CA PHE A 300 24.07 -7.75 -12.55
C PHE A 300 25.18 -7.17 -13.44
N LYS A 301 26.10 -6.38 -12.89
CA LYS A 301 27.14 -5.69 -13.68
C LYS A 301 28.43 -6.49 -13.87
N TRP A 302 28.87 -7.26 -12.88
CA TRP A 302 30.22 -7.83 -12.86
C TRP A 302 30.24 -9.34 -12.61
N TRP A 303 29.41 -9.85 -11.69
CA TRP A 303 29.44 -11.26 -11.31
C TRP A 303 28.35 -12.05 -12.04
N THR A 304 28.61 -12.38 -13.31
CA THR A 304 27.73 -13.22 -14.13
C THR A 304 28.15 -14.70 -14.08
N GLY A 305 27.22 -15.60 -14.38
CA GLY A 305 27.45 -17.05 -14.31
C GLY A 305 27.62 -17.54 -12.87
N TRP A 306 28.57 -18.45 -12.66
CA TRP A 306 28.76 -19.15 -11.36
C TRP A 306 28.97 -18.21 -10.17
N ALA A 307 29.64 -17.07 -10.38
CA ALA A 307 29.87 -16.09 -9.32
C ALA A 307 28.56 -15.40 -8.88
N GLY A 308 27.67 -15.11 -9.84
CA GLY A 308 26.35 -14.58 -9.57
C GLY A 308 25.44 -15.61 -8.89
N ASP A 309 25.54 -16.88 -9.31
CA ASP A 309 24.80 -17.97 -8.67
C ASP A 309 25.23 -18.17 -7.22
N PHE A 310 26.55 -18.16 -6.96
CA PHE A 310 27.09 -18.25 -5.61
C PHE A 310 26.64 -17.06 -4.73
N ALA A 311 26.69 -15.85 -5.27
CA ALA A 311 26.21 -14.66 -4.56
C ALA A 311 24.70 -14.73 -4.27
N THR A 312 23.90 -15.29 -5.18
CA THR A 312 22.47 -15.53 -4.97
C THR A 312 22.22 -16.58 -3.88
N CYS A 313 22.99 -17.68 -3.87
CA CYS A 313 22.96 -18.64 -2.77
C CYS A 313 23.29 -17.99 -1.42
N PHE A 314 24.34 -17.16 -1.37
CA PHE A 314 24.70 -16.41 -0.16
C PHE A 314 23.55 -15.51 0.32
N LEU A 315 22.92 -14.78 -0.60
CA LEU A 315 21.76 -13.92 -0.31
C LEU A 315 20.55 -14.72 0.21
N LEU A 316 20.25 -15.87 -0.39
CA LEU A 316 19.18 -16.76 0.08
C LEU A 316 19.49 -17.36 1.47
N CYS A 317 20.75 -17.70 1.75
CA CYS A 317 21.17 -18.11 3.09
C CYS A 317 21.00 -16.97 4.12
N MET A 318 21.33 -15.74 3.72
CA MET A 318 21.08 -14.56 4.55
C MET A 318 19.58 -14.38 4.81
N ASP A 319 18.71 -14.55 3.81
CA ASP A 319 17.25 -14.47 3.99
C ASP A 319 16.76 -15.48 5.03
N ILE A 320 17.29 -16.71 5.01
CA ILE A 320 16.98 -17.74 6.02
C ILE A 320 17.41 -17.25 7.41
N TYR A 321 18.65 -16.77 7.52
CA TYR A 321 19.20 -16.28 8.78
C TYR A 321 18.38 -15.10 9.35
N LEU A 322 18.06 -14.11 8.52
CA LEU A 322 17.24 -12.96 8.93
C LEU A 322 15.81 -13.35 9.28
N SER A 323 15.23 -14.33 8.59
CA SER A 323 13.90 -14.87 8.90
C SER A 323 13.89 -15.62 10.23
N ASP A 324 14.93 -16.43 10.49
CA ASP A 324 15.11 -17.15 11.75
C ASP A 324 15.34 -16.19 12.92
N LEU A 325 16.15 -15.14 12.73
CA LEU A 325 16.34 -14.07 13.72
C LEU A 325 15.04 -13.33 14.02
N THR A 326 14.30 -12.92 12.98
CA THR A 326 13.02 -12.20 13.13
C THR A 326 12.01 -13.04 13.93
N TYR A 327 11.94 -14.34 13.67
CA TYR A 327 11.09 -15.26 14.43
C TYR A 327 11.54 -15.37 15.89
N THR A 328 12.84 -15.58 16.12
CA THR A 328 13.39 -15.78 17.47
C THR A 328 13.23 -14.55 18.33
N GLU A 329 13.55 -13.36 17.82
CA GLU A 329 13.33 -12.11 18.54
C GLU A 329 11.85 -11.87 18.82
N GLY A 330 10.97 -12.15 17.85
CA GLY A 330 9.53 -12.05 18.03
C GLY A 330 9.02 -12.94 19.16
N ASP A 331 9.52 -14.18 19.25
CA ASP A 331 9.14 -15.15 20.27
C ASP A 331 9.61 -14.72 21.67
N ILE A 332 10.85 -14.23 21.76
CA ILE A 332 11.39 -13.67 23.02
C ILE A 332 10.55 -12.47 23.48
N GLN A 333 10.23 -11.54 22.57
CA GLN A 333 9.40 -10.37 22.90
C GLN A 333 8.00 -10.80 23.35
N TYR A 334 7.37 -11.74 22.66
CA TYR A 334 6.08 -12.28 23.03
C TYR A 334 6.09 -12.91 24.43
N LYS A 335 7.08 -13.76 24.73
CA LYS A 335 7.23 -14.38 26.06
C LYS A 335 7.42 -13.34 27.15
N ALA A 336 8.27 -12.34 26.92
CA ALA A 336 8.49 -11.26 27.88
C ALA A 336 7.22 -10.42 28.13
N ILE A 337 6.39 -10.20 27.11
CA ILE A 337 5.11 -9.50 27.24
C ILE A 337 4.10 -10.37 28.02
N GLN A 338 4.01 -11.67 27.69
CA GLN A 338 3.13 -12.61 28.39
C GLN A 338 3.50 -12.74 29.87
N GLU A 339 4.79 -12.79 30.20
CA GLU A 339 5.27 -12.82 31.58
C GLU A 339 4.87 -11.55 32.35
N LYS A 340 5.04 -10.36 31.75
CA LYS A 340 4.60 -9.10 32.36
C LYS A 340 3.09 -9.07 32.61
N HIS A 341 2.29 -9.54 31.66
CA HIS A 341 0.85 -9.63 31.87
C HIS A 341 0.50 -10.66 32.95
N ALA A 342 1.18 -11.80 33.01
CA ALA A 342 0.97 -12.80 34.05
C ALA A 342 1.31 -12.25 35.44
N GLN A 343 2.44 -11.55 35.59
CA GLN A 343 2.83 -10.89 36.84
C GLN A 343 1.81 -9.83 37.26
N ARG A 344 1.35 -8.99 36.32
CA ARG A 344 0.34 -7.95 36.62
C ARG A 344 -1.01 -8.56 36.99
N LEU A 345 -1.43 -9.62 36.31
CA LEU A 345 -2.66 -10.34 36.66
C LEU A 345 -2.53 -11.01 38.03
N ALA A 346 -1.37 -11.58 38.38
CA ALA A 346 -1.14 -12.16 39.71
C ALA A 346 -1.23 -11.09 40.80
N ALA A 347 -0.54 -9.95 40.63
CA ALA A 347 -0.60 -8.84 41.60
C ALA A 347 -2.04 -8.30 41.78
N LEU A 348 -2.77 -8.08 40.68
CA LEU A 348 -4.17 -7.66 40.75
C LEU A 348 -5.06 -8.73 41.40
N SER A 349 -4.78 -10.01 41.17
CA SER A 349 -5.53 -11.12 41.79
C SER A 349 -5.28 -11.17 43.30
N ASP A 350 -4.03 -10.96 43.75
CA ASP A 350 -3.68 -10.89 45.16
C ASP A 350 -4.36 -9.68 45.84
N ASP A 351 -4.36 -8.52 45.17
CA ASP A 351 -5.06 -7.33 45.65
C ASP A 351 -6.57 -7.54 45.74
N ILE A 352 -7.19 -8.21 44.75
CA ILE A 352 -8.62 -8.53 44.78
C ILE A 352 -8.91 -9.53 45.91
N GLU A 353 -8.10 -10.58 46.08
CA GLU A 353 -8.27 -11.59 47.12
C GLU A 353 -8.15 -10.98 48.53
N ALA A 354 -7.26 -9.99 48.71
CA ALA A 354 -7.14 -9.23 49.96
C ALA A 354 -8.40 -8.42 50.28
N HIS A 355 -9.12 -7.92 49.26
CA HIS A 355 -10.37 -7.18 49.44
C HIS A 355 -11.61 -8.08 49.46
N ARG A 356 -11.54 -9.26 48.84
CA ARG A 356 -12.61 -10.25 48.74
C ARG A 356 -12.04 -11.67 48.70
N PRO A 357 -11.87 -12.31 49.88
CA PRO A 357 -11.41 -13.68 49.96
C PRO A 357 -12.34 -14.63 49.22
N GLY A 358 -11.77 -15.59 48.48
CA GLY A 358 -12.48 -16.58 47.68
C GLY A 358 -12.75 -16.15 46.23
N PHE A 359 -12.38 -14.94 45.82
CA PHE A 359 -12.62 -14.46 44.45
C PHE A 359 -11.81 -15.27 43.42
N VAL A 360 -10.54 -15.57 43.71
CA VAL A 360 -9.66 -16.30 42.77
C VAL A 360 -10.13 -17.75 42.57
N ALA A 361 -10.81 -18.32 43.57
CA ALA A 361 -11.29 -19.71 43.54
C ALA A 361 -12.49 -19.93 42.61
N LEU A 362 -13.26 -18.88 42.30
CA LEU A 362 -14.45 -18.96 41.44
C LEU A 362 -14.09 -19.24 39.96
N GLY A 363 -12.83 -19.07 39.57
CA GLY A 363 -12.45 -19.13 38.16
C GLY A 363 -12.96 -17.92 37.36
N ILE A 364 -12.35 -17.66 36.21
CA ILE A 364 -12.50 -16.38 35.50
C ILE A 364 -13.93 -16.14 35.01
N GLU A 365 -14.60 -17.18 34.51
CA GLU A 365 -15.93 -17.06 33.90
C GLU A 365 -17.02 -16.84 34.96
N GLU A 366 -16.93 -17.55 36.08
CA GLU A 366 -17.85 -17.39 37.20
C GLU A 366 -17.57 -16.11 37.98
N ALA A 367 -16.29 -15.72 38.11
CA ALA A 367 -15.90 -14.43 38.65
C ALA A 367 -16.47 -13.28 37.82
N LEU A 368 -16.39 -13.33 36.48
CA LEU A 368 -16.98 -12.31 35.59
C LEU A 368 -18.51 -12.23 35.71
N LYS A 369 -19.18 -13.37 35.85
CA LYS A 369 -20.64 -13.42 35.99
C LYS A 369 -21.10 -12.87 37.34
N THR A 370 -20.46 -13.34 38.42
CA THR A 370 -20.68 -12.85 39.79
C THR A 370 -20.34 -11.36 39.90
N LEU A 371 -19.31 -10.92 39.17
CA LEU A 371 -18.89 -9.53 39.10
C LEU A 371 -19.93 -8.64 38.44
N ASN A 372 -20.53 -9.04 37.31
CA ASN A 372 -21.57 -8.24 36.66
C ASN A 372 -22.79 -8.09 37.57
N GLU A 373 -23.17 -9.16 38.27
CA GLU A 373 -24.26 -9.15 39.24
C GLU A 373 -23.92 -8.28 40.48
N GLU A 374 -22.66 -8.27 40.91
CA GLU A 374 -22.21 -7.44 42.04
C GLU A 374 -21.86 -6.00 41.68
N LEU A 375 -21.44 -5.69 40.44
CA LEU A 375 -21.21 -4.32 39.98
C LEU A 375 -22.51 -3.50 40.04
N GLU A 376 -23.66 -4.18 39.93
CA GLU A 376 -24.99 -3.59 40.11
C GLU A 376 -25.37 -3.40 41.60
N HIS A 377 -24.69 -4.06 42.54
CA HIS A 377 -25.06 -4.07 43.96
C HIS A 377 -24.01 -3.52 44.94
N HIS A 378 -22.72 -3.49 44.60
CA HIS A 378 -21.64 -3.14 45.52
C HIS A 378 -21.19 -1.67 45.42
N GLN A 379 -21.09 -1.01 46.57
CA GLN A 379 -20.69 0.38 46.72
C GLN A 379 -19.16 0.60 46.84
N ASN A 380 -18.31 -0.43 46.78
CA ASN A 380 -16.86 -0.24 46.95
C ASN A 380 -16.18 0.15 45.61
N PRO A 381 -15.85 1.44 45.40
CA PRO A 381 -15.31 1.91 44.12
C PRO A 381 -13.92 1.33 43.83
N LEU A 382 -13.14 1.00 44.88
CA LEU A 382 -11.79 0.48 44.74
C LEU A 382 -11.80 -0.96 44.20
N LEU A 383 -12.62 -1.82 44.78
CA LEU A 383 -12.78 -3.20 44.31
C LEU A 383 -13.25 -3.23 42.86
N ARG A 384 -14.21 -2.36 42.51
CA ARG A 384 -14.66 -2.18 41.14
C ARG A 384 -13.51 -1.80 40.20
N GLN A 385 -12.67 -0.83 40.59
CA GLN A 385 -11.55 -0.40 39.77
C GLN A 385 -10.51 -1.52 39.57
N LEU A 386 -10.13 -2.22 40.65
CA LEU A 386 -9.17 -3.34 40.58
C LEU A 386 -9.63 -4.43 39.61
N ILE A 387 -10.92 -4.73 39.62
CA ILE A 387 -11.46 -5.78 38.77
C ILE A 387 -11.56 -5.32 37.31
N LEU A 388 -11.93 -4.07 37.05
CA LEU A 388 -11.88 -3.49 35.71
C LEU A 388 -10.43 -3.50 35.17
N ASP A 389 -9.46 -3.10 35.98
CA ASP A 389 -8.04 -3.14 35.62
C ASP A 389 -7.57 -4.57 35.32
N TRP A 390 -8.05 -5.56 36.09
CA TRP A 390 -7.77 -6.98 35.85
C TRP A 390 -8.35 -7.46 34.51
N MET A 391 -9.61 -7.11 34.23
CA MET A 391 -10.28 -7.45 32.97
C MET A 391 -9.55 -6.85 31.77
N ASP A 392 -9.19 -5.57 31.86
CA ASP A 392 -8.46 -4.87 30.80
C ASP A 392 -7.12 -5.54 30.51
N VAL A 393 -6.34 -5.87 31.55
CA VAL A 393 -5.06 -6.59 31.40
C VAL A 393 -5.28 -7.97 30.79
N TYR A 394 -6.34 -8.68 31.19
CA TYR A 394 -6.68 -9.99 30.65
C TYR A 394 -7.04 -9.92 29.16
N HIS A 395 -7.90 -8.97 28.76
CA HIS A 395 -8.29 -8.77 27.37
C HIS A 395 -7.09 -8.37 26.51
N VAL A 396 -6.24 -7.46 26.98
CA VAL A 396 -5.00 -7.06 26.28
C VAL A 396 -4.05 -8.26 26.11
N LYS A 397 -3.93 -9.11 27.14
CA LYS A 397 -3.13 -10.35 27.06
C LYS A 397 -3.65 -11.29 25.97
N GLN A 398 -4.98 -11.47 25.87
CA GLN A 398 -5.60 -12.31 24.85
C GLN A 398 -5.41 -11.73 23.45
N GLN A 399 -5.63 -10.43 23.26
CA GLN A 399 -5.39 -9.76 21.98
C GLN A 399 -3.94 -9.91 21.52
N HIS A 400 -2.98 -9.75 22.44
CA HIS A 400 -1.56 -9.97 22.14
C HIS A 400 -1.27 -11.44 21.78
N HIS A 401 -1.91 -12.40 22.45
CA HIS A 401 -1.78 -13.81 22.12
C HIS A 401 -2.28 -14.11 20.72
N GLU A 402 -3.50 -13.69 20.39
CA GLU A 402 -4.08 -13.87 19.05
C GLU A 402 -3.24 -13.22 17.96
N HIS A 403 -2.78 -11.99 18.19
CA HIS A 403 -1.91 -11.28 17.26
C HIS A 403 -0.56 -12.01 17.07
N TRP A 404 0.01 -12.56 18.15
CA TRP A 404 1.24 -13.37 18.04
C TRP A 404 1.02 -14.68 17.30
N VAL A 405 -0.08 -15.39 17.54
CA VAL A 405 -0.42 -16.61 16.80
C VAL A 405 -0.52 -16.32 15.31
N LYS A 406 -1.21 -15.22 14.93
CA LYS A 406 -1.27 -14.73 13.54
C LYS A 406 0.13 -14.46 12.98
N LYS A 407 0.93 -13.65 13.69
CA LYS A 407 2.28 -13.24 13.25
C LYS A 407 3.23 -14.43 13.13
N SER A 408 3.21 -15.35 14.09
CA SER A 408 4.11 -16.51 14.13
C SER A 408 3.82 -17.47 12.98
N GLN A 409 2.55 -17.68 12.61
CA GLN A 409 2.18 -18.41 11.41
C GLN A 409 2.80 -17.79 10.15
N PHE A 410 2.61 -16.48 9.92
CA PHE A 410 3.22 -15.80 8.77
C PHE A 410 4.74 -15.96 8.72
N LEU A 411 5.42 -15.80 9.86
CA LEU A 411 6.87 -15.96 9.94
C LEU A 411 7.32 -17.42 9.67
N GLN A 412 6.54 -18.42 10.08
CA GLN A 412 6.84 -19.82 9.78
C GLN A 412 6.72 -20.11 8.27
N TYR A 413 5.70 -19.57 7.61
CA TYR A 413 5.55 -19.69 6.15
C TYR A 413 6.67 -18.97 5.40
N ASP A 414 7.07 -17.77 5.85
CA ASP A 414 8.21 -17.04 5.28
C ASP A 414 9.50 -17.88 5.39
N ARG A 415 9.77 -18.45 6.57
CA ARG A 415 10.93 -19.33 6.79
C ARG A 415 10.91 -20.57 5.91
N LEU A 416 9.75 -21.25 5.82
CA LEU A 416 9.59 -22.45 5.00
C LEU A 416 9.79 -22.12 3.52
N TYR A 417 9.21 -21.02 3.05
CA TYR A 417 9.34 -20.54 1.68
C TYR A 417 10.80 -20.27 1.32
N THR A 418 11.53 -19.51 2.15
CA THR A 418 12.94 -19.19 1.85
C THR A 418 13.81 -20.45 1.81
N LYS A 419 13.59 -21.41 2.72
CA LYS A 419 14.30 -22.70 2.72
C LYS A 419 13.99 -23.52 1.47
N ALA A 420 12.71 -23.61 1.09
CA ALA A 420 12.28 -24.30 -0.11
C ALA A 420 12.84 -23.64 -1.38
N LEU A 421 12.83 -22.30 -1.43
CA LEU A 421 13.37 -21.53 -2.53
C LEU A 421 14.88 -21.74 -2.68
N LEU A 422 15.64 -21.75 -1.58
CA LEU A 422 17.07 -22.09 -1.61
C LEU A 422 17.30 -23.51 -2.14
N GLY A 423 16.51 -24.49 -1.68
CA GLY A 423 16.60 -25.86 -2.18
C GLY A 423 16.31 -25.97 -3.68
N ALA A 424 15.25 -25.30 -4.15
CA ALA A 424 14.90 -25.23 -5.57
C ALA A 424 15.99 -24.49 -6.39
N PHE A 425 16.57 -23.44 -5.83
CA PHE A 425 17.66 -22.70 -6.45
C PHE A 425 18.93 -23.54 -6.56
N PHE A 426 19.27 -24.37 -5.57
CA PHE A 426 20.39 -25.31 -5.68
C PHE A 426 20.20 -26.33 -6.81
N ILE A 427 18.97 -26.80 -7.03
CA ILE A 427 18.64 -27.66 -8.19
C ILE A 427 18.81 -26.86 -9.49
N CYS A 428 18.32 -25.62 -9.52
CA CYS A 428 18.41 -24.71 -10.68
C CYS A 428 19.87 -24.43 -11.09
N VAL A 429 20.74 -24.21 -10.11
CA VAL A 429 22.19 -24.00 -10.31
C VAL A 429 22.93 -25.34 -10.47
N SER A 430 22.23 -26.46 -10.21
CA SER A 430 22.74 -27.84 -10.27
C SER A 430 24.07 -28.05 -9.51
N LEU A 431 24.29 -27.23 -8.46
CA LEU A 431 25.45 -27.20 -7.57
C LEU A 431 26.81 -26.92 -8.25
N LEU A 432 26.99 -25.69 -8.75
CA LEU A 432 28.22 -24.87 -8.68
C LEU A 432 29.55 -25.49 -9.18
N ILE A 433 29.54 -26.57 -9.95
CA ILE A 433 30.76 -27.12 -10.58
C ILE A 433 30.58 -27.16 -12.10
N PRO A 434 31.14 -26.17 -12.82
CA PRO A 434 31.20 -26.21 -14.27
C PRO A 434 31.84 -27.52 -14.75
N GLY A 435 31.16 -28.25 -15.63
CA GLY A 435 31.71 -29.42 -16.32
C GLY A 435 31.47 -30.79 -15.69
N MET A 436 30.77 -30.92 -14.56
CA MET A 436 30.48 -32.23 -13.96
C MET A 436 29.25 -32.94 -14.54
N LEU A 437 28.31 -32.20 -15.13
CA LEU A 437 27.07 -32.75 -15.67
C LEU A 437 27.04 -32.64 -17.21
N PRO A 438 26.47 -33.64 -17.90
CA PRO A 438 26.14 -33.52 -19.31
C PRO A 438 25.27 -32.29 -19.57
N ALA A 439 25.49 -31.59 -20.68
CA ALA A 439 24.77 -30.36 -21.03
C ALA A 439 23.24 -30.55 -21.02
N SER A 440 22.74 -31.69 -21.49
CA SER A 440 21.31 -32.04 -21.48
C SER A 440 20.74 -32.14 -20.07
N LEU A 441 21.48 -32.73 -19.13
CA LEU A 441 21.06 -32.86 -17.74
C LEU A 441 21.11 -31.51 -17.01
N SER A 442 22.11 -30.68 -17.29
CA SER A 442 22.21 -29.32 -16.74
C SER A 442 21.02 -28.45 -17.17
N VAL A 443 20.62 -28.54 -18.44
CA VAL A 443 19.42 -27.85 -18.96
C VAL A 443 18.15 -28.35 -18.27
N PHE A 444 18.01 -29.67 -18.07
CA PHE A 444 16.85 -30.25 -17.40
C PHE A 444 16.76 -29.86 -15.92
N LEU A 445 17.88 -29.88 -15.19
CA LEU A 445 17.91 -29.48 -13.79
C LEU A 445 17.73 -27.97 -13.61
N SER A 446 18.31 -27.16 -14.50
CA SER A 446 18.15 -25.71 -14.48
C SER A 446 16.69 -25.30 -14.72
N SER A 447 16.04 -25.88 -15.72
CA SER A 447 14.61 -25.67 -15.97
C SER A 447 13.74 -26.22 -14.85
N GLY A 448 14.00 -27.45 -14.39
CA GLY A 448 13.27 -28.06 -13.28
C GLY A 448 13.34 -27.22 -12.00
N GLY A 449 14.53 -26.75 -11.63
CA GLY A 449 14.73 -25.86 -10.49
C GLY A 449 14.04 -24.50 -10.67
N THR A 450 14.10 -23.93 -11.86
CA THR A 450 13.42 -22.65 -12.18
C THR A 450 11.89 -22.78 -12.09
N ILE A 451 11.32 -23.85 -12.65
CA ILE A 451 9.89 -24.18 -12.56
C ILE A 451 9.50 -24.38 -11.10
N LEU A 452 10.35 -25.06 -10.32
CA LEU A 452 10.13 -25.27 -8.89
C LEU A 452 10.16 -23.95 -8.10
N CYS A 453 11.11 -23.05 -8.36
CA CYS A 453 11.14 -21.71 -7.77
C CYS A 453 9.85 -20.94 -8.08
N MET A 454 9.41 -20.96 -9.33
CA MET A 454 8.16 -20.31 -9.76
C MET A 454 6.94 -20.91 -9.06
N ALA A 455 6.84 -22.24 -9.02
CA ALA A 455 5.75 -22.94 -8.33
C ALA A 455 5.72 -22.62 -6.83
N LEU A 456 6.88 -22.64 -6.16
CA LEU A 456 7.00 -22.28 -4.76
C LEU A 456 6.58 -20.84 -4.49
N THR A 457 6.94 -19.88 -5.37
CA THR A 457 6.48 -18.49 -5.24
C THR A 457 4.95 -18.37 -5.34
N ILE A 458 4.32 -19.13 -6.25
CA ILE A 458 2.85 -19.15 -6.41
C ILE A 458 2.18 -19.78 -5.18
N VAL A 459 2.68 -20.92 -4.72
CA VAL A 459 2.17 -21.62 -3.54
C VAL A 459 2.31 -20.76 -2.29
N TYR A 460 3.48 -20.16 -2.06
CA TYR A 460 3.71 -19.25 -0.94
C TYR A 460 2.73 -18.09 -0.94
N ARG A 461 2.53 -17.45 -2.09
CA ARG A 461 1.60 -16.32 -2.21
C ARG A 461 0.16 -16.74 -1.97
N THR A 462 -0.25 -17.90 -2.51
CA THR A 462 -1.58 -18.47 -2.31
C THR A 462 -1.81 -18.81 -0.84
N ALA A 463 -0.84 -19.45 -0.18
CA ALA A 463 -0.89 -19.76 1.24
C ALA A 463 -1.00 -18.49 2.09
N ARG A 464 -0.23 -17.44 1.76
CA ARG A 464 -0.25 -16.16 2.46
C ARG A 464 -1.62 -15.44 2.36
N VAL A 465 -2.21 -15.42 1.16
CA VAL A 465 -3.57 -14.87 0.95
C VAL A 465 -4.62 -15.75 1.65
N GLY A 466 -4.45 -17.08 1.60
CA GLY A 466 -5.32 -18.04 2.29
C GLY A 466 -5.34 -17.81 3.81
N LEU A 467 -4.16 -17.65 4.44
CA LEU A 467 -4.06 -17.33 5.86
C LEU A 467 -4.75 -16.00 6.18
N LYS A 468 -4.47 -14.95 5.41
CA LYS A 468 -5.12 -13.65 5.61
C LYS A 468 -6.64 -13.76 5.53
N THR A 469 -7.14 -14.49 4.52
CA THR A 469 -8.55 -14.79 4.35
C THR A 469 -9.13 -15.55 5.53
N THR A 470 -8.45 -16.57 6.06
CA THR A 470 -8.95 -17.33 7.22
C THR A 470 -9.03 -16.47 8.48
N HIS A 471 -8.09 -15.54 8.66
CA HIS A 471 -8.09 -14.61 9.79
C HIS A 471 -9.18 -13.56 9.66
N SER A 472 -9.33 -12.93 8.49
CA SER A 472 -10.45 -12.01 8.23
C SER A 472 -11.80 -12.72 8.35
N GLN A 473 -11.90 -14.00 7.98
CA GLN A 473 -13.14 -14.77 8.18
C GLN A 473 -13.48 -14.99 9.66
N LYS A 474 -12.47 -15.25 10.50
CA LYS A 474 -12.66 -15.32 11.96
C LYS A 474 -13.09 -13.97 12.51
N GLU A 475 -12.47 -12.89 12.06
CA GLU A 475 -12.85 -11.53 12.46
C GLU A 475 -14.29 -11.20 12.07
N ILE A 476 -14.73 -11.55 10.85
CA ILE A 476 -16.13 -11.46 10.43
C ILE A 476 -17.04 -12.27 11.35
N SER A 477 -16.63 -13.47 11.78
CA SER A 477 -17.45 -14.26 12.71
C SER A 477 -17.57 -13.62 14.09
N THR A 478 -16.50 -13.01 14.61
CA THR A 478 -16.52 -12.24 15.86
C THR A 478 -17.40 -10.99 15.73
N LEU A 479 -17.26 -10.24 14.63
CA LEU A 479 -18.07 -9.05 14.35
C LEU A 479 -19.56 -9.41 14.21
N ARG A 480 -19.89 -10.55 13.61
CA ARG A 480 -21.28 -11.06 13.55
C ARG A 480 -21.83 -11.43 14.92
N GLY A 481 -20.98 -11.97 15.81
CA GLY A 481 -21.35 -12.19 17.21
C GLY A 481 -21.72 -10.88 17.90
N LEU A 482 -20.84 -9.87 17.80
CA LEU A 482 -21.09 -8.53 18.33
C LEU A 482 -22.33 -7.87 17.73
N GLU A 483 -22.53 -8.00 16.42
CA GLU A 483 -23.74 -7.50 15.75
C GLU A 483 -25.00 -8.14 16.34
N GLN A 484 -24.99 -9.46 16.52
CA GLN A 484 -26.12 -10.18 17.11
C GLN A 484 -26.36 -9.76 18.56
N ASP A 485 -25.29 -9.53 19.34
CA ASP A 485 -25.40 -9.08 20.74
C ASP A 485 -25.99 -7.67 20.83
N TYR A 486 -25.52 -6.72 20.02
CA TYR A 486 -26.09 -5.37 19.96
C TYR A 486 -27.54 -5.39 19.47
N PHE A 487 -27.85 -6.27 18.51
CA PHE A 487 -29.22 -6.42 18.01
C PHE A 487 -30.15 -6.99 19.09
N ASN A 488 -29.71 -8.01 19.82
CA ASN A 488 -30.46 -8.58 20.94
C ASN A 488 -30.67 -7.55 22.05
N GLN A 489 -29.64 -6.79 22.43
CA GLN A 489 -29.77 -5.69 23.40
C GLN A 489 -30.78 -4.63 22.95
N PHE A 490 -30.73 -4.25 21.66
CA PHE A 490 -31.68 -3.31 21.08
C PHE A 490 -33.13 -3.84 21.15
N LEU A 491 -33.35 -5.11 20.81
CA LEU A 491 -34.67 -5.75 20.89
C LEU A 491 -35.17 -5.85 22.33
N THR A 492 -34.31 -6.19 23.29
CA THR A 492 -34.65 -6.23 24.72
C THR A 492 -35.13 -4.86 25.20
N LEU A 493 -34.37 -3.79 24.91
CA LEU A 493 -34.76 -2.41 25.27
C LEU A 493 -36.06 -1.98 24.58
N LYS A 494 -36.28 -2.38 23.32
CA LYS A 494 -37.53 -2.10 22.59
C LYS A 494 -38.74 -2.84 23.19
N SER A 495 -38.53 -4.06 23.71
CA SER A 495 -39.59 -4.93 24.23
C SER A 495 -40.04 -4.56 25.66
N ALA A 496 -39.19 -3.86 26.42
CA ALA A 496 -39.54 -3.33 27.73
C ALA A 496 -40.63 -2.26 27.58
N GLN A 497 -41.90 -2.64 27.79
CA GLN A 497 -43.13 -1.88 27.49
C GLN A 497 -43.35 -0.55 28.26
N HIS A 498 -42.33 0.02 28.89
CA HIS A 498 -42.47 1.27 29.63
C HIS A 498 -42.34 2.49 28.70
N PRO A 499 -42.94 3.65 29.05
CA PRO A 499 -42.64 4.90 28.36
C PRO A 499 -41.13 5.11 28.41
N LEU A 500 -40.48 5.03 27.24
CA LEU A 500 -39.04 5.14 27.10
C LEU A 500 -38.59 6.50 27.66
N ASP A 501 -37.80 6.46 28.72
CA ASP A 501 -37.08 7.64 29.20
C ASP A 501 -36.08 8.10 28.12
N ASP A 502 -35.65 9.35 28.22
CA ASP A 502 -34.74 9.91 27.21
C ASP A 502 -33.36 9.22 27.24
N ALA A 503 -32.97 8.64 28.39
CA ALA A 503 -31.76 7.84 28.51
C ALA A 503 -31.82 6.55 27.68
N THR A 504 -32.91 5.78 27.77
CA THR A 504 -33.10 4.55 26.98
C THR A 504 -33.19 4.88 25.49
N LYS A 505 -33.88 5.96 25.11
CA LYS A 505 -33.86 6.43 23.71
C LYS A 505 -32.45 6.69 23.23
N SER A 506 -31.64 7.40 24.02
CA SER A 506 -30.24 7.68 23.70
C SER A 506 -29.42 6.39 23.54
N THR A 507 -29.59 5.44 24.46
CA THR A 507 -28.94 4.11 24.40
C THR A 507 -29.34 3.33 23.16
N MET A 508 -30.62 3.32 22.79
CA MET A 508 -31.11 2.67 21.55
C MET A 508 -30.53 3.34 20.30
N LYS A 509 -30.42 4.67 20.28
CA LYS A 509 -29.77 5.41 19.19
C LYS A 509 -28.29 5.05 19.07
N ARG A 510 -27.58 4.92 20.20
CA ARG A 510 -26.19 4.48 20.25
C ARG A 510 -26.02 3.05 19.74
N LEU A 511 -26.83 2.10 20.23
CA LEU A 511 -26.80 0.71 19.77
C LEU A 511 -27.06 0.59 18.25
N TYR A 512 -27.94 1.43 17.71
CA TYR A 512 -28.15 1.49 16.26
C TYR A 512 -26.91 2.00 15.50
N LEU A 513 -26.22 3.02 15.99
CA LEU A 513 -24.96 3.48 15.38
C LEU A 513 -23.86 2.41 15.48
N ASP A 514 -23.78 1.70 16.61
CA ASP A 514 -22.85 0.59 16.81
C ASP A 514 -23.16 -0.55 15.81
N LEU A 515 -24.43 -0.92 15.64
CA LEU A 515 -24.88 -1.90 14.64
C LEU A 515 -24.51 -1.50 13.20
N ILE A 516 -24.74 -0.24 12.82
CA ILE A 516 -24.33 0.28 11.50
C ILE A 516 -22.81 0.19 11.32
N THR A 517 -22.07 0.57 12.37
CA THR A 517 -20.61 0.58 12.33
C THR A 517 -20.06 -0.83 12.17
N VAL A 518 -20.56 -1.79 12.96
CA VAL A 518 -20.18 -3.20 12.85
C VAL A 518 -20.62 -3.79 11.50
N GLY A 519 -21.84 -3.52 11.04
CA GLY A 519 -22.31 -3.98 9.73
C GLY A 519 -21.48 -3.41 8.56
N GLY A 520 -21.04 -2.16 8.68
CA GLY A 520 -20.09 -1.53 7.75
C GLY A 520 -18.73 -2.21 7.75
N GLN A 521 -18.18 -2.53 8.93
CA GLN A 521 -16.91 -3.27 9.06
C GLN A 521 -17.00 -4.68 8.46
N ILE A 522 -18.09 -5.41 8.71
CA ILE A 522 -18.32 -6.75 8.12
C ILE A 522 -18.33 -6.67 6.59
N THR A 523 -19.01 -5.66 6.03
CA THR A 523 -19.10 -5.46 4.58
C THR A 523 -17.74 -5.14 3.98
N LEU A 524 -16.97 -4.25 4.65
CA LEU A 524 -15.61 -3.89 4.24
C LEU A 524 -14.67 -5.09 4.26
N GLU A 525 -14.66 -5.89 5.34
CA GLU A 525 -13.82 -7.08 5.45
C GLU A 525 -14.20 -8.14 4.40
N HIS A 526 -15.50 -8.34 4.15
CA HIS A 526 -15.93 -9.25 3.10
C HIS A 526 -15.47 -8.79 1.71
N ALA A 527 -15.61 -7.51 1.39
CA ALA A 527 -15.13 -6.95 0.13
C ALA A 527 -13.60 -7.06 0.00
N SER A 528 -12.87 -6.79 1.08
CA SER A 528 -11.41 -6.97 1.16
C SER A 528 -11.00 -8.41 0.84
N ILE A 529 -11.67 -9.41 1.43
CA ILE A 529 -11.43 -10.83 1.14
C ILE A 529 -11.66 -11.14 -0.35
N GLN A 530 -12.79 -10.67 -0.91
CA GLN A 530 -13.11 -10.93 -2.32
C GLN A 530 -12.10 -10.27 -3.27
N TYR A 531 -11.74 -9.02 -2.97
CA TYR A 531 -10.71 -8.30 -3.71
C TYR A 531 -9.36 -9.04 -3.70
N GLU A 532 -8.92 -9.53 -2.54
CA GLU A 532 -7.64 -10.26 -2.44
C GLU A 532 -7.65 -11.58 -3.18
N ARG A 533 -8.76 -12.31 -3.16
CA ARG A 533 -8.94 -13.55 -3.93
C ARG A 533 -8.92 -13.28 -5.43
N LEU A 534 -9.65 -12.28 -5.89
CA LEU A 534 -9.70 -11.91 -7.31
C LEU A 534 -8.35 -11.35 -7.78
N GLU A 535 -7.69 -10.53 -6.99
CA GLU A 535 -6.38 -10.00 -7.32
C GLU A 535 -5.34 -11.12 -7.35
N LEU A 536 -5.40 -12.10 -6.44
CA LEU A 536 -4.55 -13.29 -6.50
C LEU A 536 -4.82 -14.09 -7.80
N ALA A 537 -6.09 -14.35 -8.13
CA ALA A 537 -6.46 -15.07 -9.34
C ALA A 537 -5.96 -14.34 -10.60
N ARG A 538 -6.23 -13.04 -10.70
CA ARG A 538 -5.75 -12.17 -11.77
C ARG A 538 -4.24 -12.22 -11.90
N THR A 539 -3.53 -11.96 -10.81
CA THR A 539 -2.08 -11.87 -10.86
C THR A 539 -1.42 -13.22 -11.09
N THR A 540 -1.97 -14.32 -10.56
CA THR A 540 -1.50 -15.68 -10.88
C THR A 540 -1.78 -16.03 -12.34
N PHE A 541 -2.97 -15.69 -12.86
CA PHE A 541 -3.29 -15.88 -14.28
C PHE A 541 -2.34 -15.08 -15.18
N LEU A 542 -2.17 -13.78 -14.94
CA LEU A 542 -1.28 -12.94 -15.73
C LEU A 542 0.17 -13.38 -15.65
N ARG A 543 0.61 -13.82 -14.47
CA ARG A 543 1.98 -14.28 -14.27
C ARG A 543 2.19 -15.66 -14.90
N VAL A 544 1.35 -16.65 -14.66
CA VAL A 544 1.56 -18.02 -15.18
C VAL A 544 1.15 -18.14 -16.64
N PHE A 545 -0.07 -17.73 -16.97
CA PHE A 545 -0.71 -18.06 -18.23
C PHE A 545 -0.10 -17.27 -19.40
N VAL A 546 0.09 -15.95 -19.25
CA VAL A 546 0.55 -15.10 -20.36
C VAL A 546 1.94 -15.51 -20.88
N PRO A 547 2.98 -15.72 -20.04
CA PRO A 547 4.28 -16.17 -20.52
C PRO A 547 4.25 -17.58 -21.11
N THR A 548 3.45 -18.50 -20.55
CA THR A 548 3.28 -19.84 -21.13
C THR A 548 2.63 -19.76 -22.51
N LEU A 549 1.60 -18.92 -22.66
CA LEU A 549 0.88 -18.76 -23.92
C LEU A 549 1.76 -18.08 -24.98
N ILE A 550 2.51 -17.04 -24.61
CA ILE A 550 3.53 -16.40 -25.46
C ILE A 550 4.59 -17.42 -25.85
N GLY A 551 5.05 -18.24 -24.89
CA GLY A 551 6.01 -19.32 -25.14
C GLY A 551 5.48 -20.29 -26.20
N VAL A 552 4.34 -20.95 -25.94
CA VAL A 552 3.69 -21.92 -26.82
C VAL A 552 3.38 -21.34 -28.20
N THR A 553 2.99 -20.08 -28.30
CA THR A 553 2.74 -19.46 -29.61
C THR A 553 4.00 -19.04 -30.33
N SER A 554 5.06 -18.67 -29.61
CA SER A 554 6.40 -18.42 -30.18
C SER A 554 7.03 -19.70 -30.74
N VAL A 555 6.70 -20.86 -30.16
CA VAL A 555 7.08 -22.18 -30.69
C VAL A 555 6.51 -22.44 -32.09
N CYS A 556 5.28 -22.01 -32.34
CA CYS A 556 4.55 -22.35 -33.58
C CYS A 556 4.73 -21.30 -34.71
N LEU A 557 5.59 -20.29 -34.50
CA LEU A 557 5.63 -19.05 -35.29
C LEU A 557 5.81 -19.18 -36.81
N PRO A 558 6.54 -20.17 -37.37
CA PRO A 558 6.69 -20.26 -38.83
C PRO A 558 5.36 -20.50 -39.57
N ALA A 559 4.32 -21.01 -38.88
CA ALA A 559 3.02 -21.33 -39.49
C ALA A 559 1.83 -20.62 -38.83
N THR A 560 2.01 -19.93 -37.69
CA THR A 560 0.88 -19.51 -36.84
C THR A 560 0.89 -18.05 -36.41
N LEU A 561 1.50 -17.13 -37.17
CA LEU A 561 1.43 -15.68 -36.88
C LEU A 561 0.00 -15.18 -36.59
N PRO A 562 -1.06 -15.62 -37.32
CA PRO A 562 -2.45 -15.26 -36.99
C PRO A 562 -2.90 -15.83 -35.63
N LEU A 563 -2.49 -17.05 -35.28
CA LEU A 563 -2.81 -17.68 -34.00
C LEU A 563 -2.12 -16.95 -32.84
N TYR A 564 -0.88 -16.50 -33.04
CA TYR A 564 -0.13 -15.70 -32.06
C TYR A 564 -0.86 -14.39 -31.75
N MET A 565 -1.28 -13.66 -32.79
CA MET A 565 -2.05 -12.41 -32.61
C MET A 565 -3.41 -12.67 -31.94
N MET A 566 -4.08 -13.77 -32.29
CA MET A 566 -5.33 -14.19 -31.63
C MET A 566 -5.09 -14.51 -30.15
N VAL A 567 -4.03 -15.25 -29.83
CA VAL A 567 -3.66 -15.60 -28.46
C VAL A 567 -3.33 -14.37 -27.62
N LEU A 568 -2.59 -13.41 -28.18
CA LEU A 568 -2.33 -12.13 -27.52
C LEU A 568 -3.61 -11.34 -27.32
N ALA A 569 -4.48 -11.26 -28.34
CA ALA A 569 -5.75 -10.55 -28.23
C ALA A 569 -6.65 -11.17 -27.15
N VAL A 570 -6.79 -12.50 -27.14
CA VAL A 570 -7.56 -13.22 -26.11
C VAL A 570 -6.95 -13.01 -24.73
N SER A 571 -5.62 -13.07 -24.59
CA SER A 571 -4.94 -12.81 -23.32
C SER A 571 -5.16 -11.39 -22.83
N ALA A 572 -5.09 -10.40 -23.72
CA ALA A 572 -5.33 -9.00 -23.40
C ALA A 572 -6.78 -8.75 -22.99
N VAL A 573 -7.74 -9.37 -23.68
CA VAL A 573 -9.17 -9.31 -23.32
C VAL A 573 -9.43 -9.96 -21.96
N LEU A 574 -8.84 -11.13 -21.70
CA LEU A 574 -8.95 -11.81 -20.41
C LEU A 574 -8.28 -10.99 -19.30
N ALA A 575 -7.11 -10.43 -19.55
CA ALA A 575 -6.40 -9.55 -18.63
C ALA A 575 -7.23 -8.32 -18.27
N TYR A 576 -7.82 -7.68 -19.28
CA TYR A 576 -8.70 -6.53 -19.11
C TYR A 576 -9.98 -6.90 -18.36
N GLY A 577 -10.63 -8.01 -18.74
CA GLY A 577 -11.82 -8.50 -18.05
C GLY A 577 -11.56 -8.80 -16.57
N LEU A 578 -10.42 -9.42 -16.24
CA LEU A 578 -10.00 -9.65 -14.86
C LEU A 578 -9.70 -8.33 -14.12
N ASP A 579 -9.09 -7.34 -14.77
CA ASP A 579 -8.86 -6.02 -14.15
C ASP A 579 -10.17 -5.29 -13.86
N VAL A 580 -11.13 -5.31 -14.79
CA VAL A 580 -12.47 -4.75 -14.59
C VAL A 580 -13.19 -5.45 -13.43
N LEU A 581 -13.13 -6.79 -13.38
CA LEU A 581 -13.69 -7.57 -12.27
C LEU A 581 -13.04 -7.20 -10.93
N VAL A 582 -11.71 -7.13 -10.86
CA VAL A 582 -11.00 -6.77 -9.62
C VAL A 582 -11.38 -5.36 -9.15
N ARG A 583 -11.47 -4.39 -10.07
CA ARG A 583 -11.82 -3.00 -9.73
C ARG A 583 -13.19 -2.88 -9.05
N GLN A 584 -14.15 -3.73 -9.40
CA GLN A 584 -15.49 -3.69 -8.80
C GLN A 584 -15.51 -4.04 -7.30
N TYR A 585 -14.48 -4.72 -6.79
CA TYR A 585 -14.39 -5.15 -5.39
C TYR A 585 -13.41 -4.31 -4.57
N LYS A 586 -12.88 -3.22 -5.11
CA LYS A 586 -11.85 -2.43 -4.43
C LYS A 586 -12.42 -1.85 -3.11
N PRO A 587 -11.86 -2.18 -1.95
CA PRO A 587 -12.44 -1.78 -0.65
C PRO A 587 -12.38 -0.27 -0.39
N GLU A 588 -11.51 0.46 -1.09
CA GLU A 588 -11.38 1.92 -1.00
C GLU A 588 -12.67 2.64 -1.45
N ASP A 589 -13.39 2.06 -2.41
CA ASP A 589 -14.65 2.60 -2.93
C ASP A 589 -15.85 2.22 -2.03
N LEU A 590 -15.63 1.28 -1.10
CA LEU A 590 -16.61 0.70 -0.19
C LEU A 590 -16.42 1.17 1.26
N GLN A 591 -15.59 2.20 1.49
CA GLN A 591 -15.45 2.77 2.83
C GLN A 591 -16.84 3.12 3.34
N PRO A 592 -17.26 2.59 4.50
CA PRO A 592 -18.56 2.91 5.05
C PRO A 592 -18.59 4.42 5.20
N SER A 593 -19.54 5.06 4.50
CA SER A 593 -19.86 6.47 4.73
C SER A 593 -19.96 6.61 6.24
N SER A 594 -19.13 7.49 6.82
CA SER A 594 -19.01 7.61 8.28
C SER A 594 -20.41 7.57 8.87
N ALA A 595 -20.61 6.73 9.91
CA ALA A 595 -21.90 6.45 10.51
C ALA A 595 -22.49 7.75 11.09
N SER A 596 -23.00 8.59 10.21
CA SER A 596 -23.59 9.87 10.50
C SER A 596 -25.02 9.61 10.88
N TRP A 597 -25.46 10.27 11.95
CA TRP A 597 -26.80 10.10 12.45
C TRP A 597 -27.82 10.48 11.38
N ASP A 598 -28.66 9.52 11.00
CA ASP A 598 -29.79 9.73 10.09
C ASP A 598 -31.06 9.27 10.80
N GLU A 599 -31.82 10.26 11.29
CA GLU A 599 -33.05 10.05 12.06
C GLU A 599 -34.10 9.26 11.26
N HIS A 600 -34.15 9.41 9.94
CA HIS A 600 -35.13 8.75 9.11
C HIS A 600 -34.77 7.27 8.88
N LYS A 601 -33.49 6.95 8.67
CA LYS A 601 -33.01 5.56 8.65
C LYS A 601 -33.22 4.87 10.00
N TYR A 602 -32.94 5.57 11.10
CA TYR A 602 -33.20 5.06 12.44
C TYR A 602 -34.68 4.75 12.66
N ARG A 603 -35.61 5.65 12.29
CA ARG A 603 -37.05 5.39 12.44
C ARG A 603 -37.52 4.17 11.67
N ARG A 604 -37.01 3.97 10.44
CA ARG A 604 -37.31 2.77 9.65
C ARG A 604 -36.80 1.50 10.33
N PHE A 605 -35.55 1.51 10.80
CA PHE A 605 -34.98 0.41 11.57
C PHE A 605 -35.75 0.16 12.88
N TYR A 606 -36.14 1.21 13.59
CA TYR A 606 -36.92 1.09 14.82
C TYR A 606 -38.28 0.43 14.57
N GLN A 607 -38.96 0.78 13.46
CA GLN A 607 -40.23 0.15 13.08
C GLN A 607 -40.04 -1.34 12.72
N ALA A 608 -39.03 -1.66 11.91
CA ALA A 608 -38.72 -3.01 11.46
C ALA A 608 -37.22 -3.31 11.64
N PRO A 609 -36.80 -3.79 12.83
CA PRO A 609 -35.40 -4.11 13.10
C PRO A 609 -34.97 -5.29 12.24
N ILE A 610 -33.95 -5.09 11.42
CA ILE A 610 -33.36 -6.13 10.55
C ILE A 610 -31.87 -6.24 10.84
N VAL A 611 -31.35 -7.46 10.90
CA VAL A 611 -29.90 -7.69 11.02
C VAL A 611 -29.23 -7.27 9.71
N PHE A 612 -28.14 -6.49 9.77
CA PHE A 612 -27.47 -6.02 8.57
C PHE A 612 -26.79 -7.22 7.87
N GLY A 613 -26.87 -7.27 6.54
CA GLY A 613 -26.23 -8.35 5.75
C GLY A 613 -27.05 -9.62 5.48
N ARG A 614 -28.27 -9.76 6.01
CA ARG A 614 -29.20 -10.87 5.63
C ARG A 614 -30.28 -10.49 4.61
N HIS A 615 -30.49 -9.20 4.34
CA HIS A 615 -31.45 -8.74 3.35
C HIS A 615 -30.74 -8.20 2.10
N PRO A 616 -31.13 -8.61 0.89
CA PRO A 616 -30.61 -8.06 -0.38
C PRO A 616 -30.79 -6.54 -0.51
N ASP A 617 -31.67 -5.95 0.29
CA ASP A 617 -32.05 -4.52 0.27
C ASP A 617 -31.49 -3.72 1.46
N GLY A 618 -30.50 -4.25 2.18
CA GLY A 618 -29.89 -3.57 3.33
C GLY A 618 -29.40 -2.15 2.97
N LEU A 619 -29.32 -1.27 3.96
CA LEU A 619 -28.94 0.16 3.82
C LEU A 619 -27.61 0.44 3.08
N PHE A 620 -26.80 -0.60 2.83
CA PHE A 620 -25.54 -0.57 2.08
C PHE A 620 -25.63 -1.24 0.69
N ALA A 621 -26.80 -1.73 0.27
CA ALA A 621 -27.00 -2.54 -0.93
C ALA A 621 -27.07 -1.76 -2.25
N ARG A 622 -26.77 -0.46 -2.27
CA ARG A 622 -26.73 0.33 -3.52
C ARG A 622 -25.46 0.02 -4.32
N SER A 623 -25.42 -1.18 -4.92
CA SER A 623 -24.71 -1.53 -6.18
C SER A 623 -24.64 -3.06 -6.43
N HIS A 624 -24.90 -3.93 -5.45
CA HIS A 624 -24.53 -5.35 -5.54
C HIS A 624 -25.61 -6.34 -6.03
N THR A 625 -26.83 -5.88 -6.35
CA THR A 625 -27.95 -6.76 -6.70
C THR A 625 -27.77 -7.57 -7.98
N GLN A 626 -26.69 -7.37 -8.75
CA GLN A 626 -26.39 -8.17 -9.95
C GLN A 626 -25.38 -9.30 -9.75
N VAL A 627 -24.67 -9.42 -8.61
CA VAL A 627 -23.57 -10.40 -8.49
C VAL A 627 -23.87 -11.56 -7.53
N GLN A 628 -24.80 -11.42 -6.59
CA GLN A 628 -25.11 -12.50 -5.63
C GLN A 628 -25.82 -13.73 -6.22
N GLN A 629 -26.26 -13.70 -7.48
CA GLN A 629 -26.82 -14.89 -8.14
C GLN A 629 -25.76 -15.86 -8.69
N SER A 630 -24.45 -15.56 -8.60
CA SER A 630 -23.39 -16.44 -9.12
C SER A 630 -22.68 -17.34 -8.08
N ASP A 631 -23.11 -17.32 -6.81
CA ASP A 631 -22.54 -18.13 -5.70
C ASP A 631 -22.71 -19.67 -5.88
N SER A 632 -23.18 -20.13 -7.04
CA SER A 632 -23.30 -21.55 -7.41
C SER A 632 -22.15 -22.10 -8.26
N VAL A 633 -21.12 -21.31 -8.58
CA VAL A 633 -19.92 -21.83 -9.27
C VAL A 633 -18.91 -22.35 -8.25
N ALA A 634 -19.12 -23.60 -7.83
CA ALA A 634 -18.12 -24.42 -7.15
C ALA A 634 -16.95 -24.74 -8.09
N LEU A 635 -16.06 -23.78 -8.32
CA LEU A 635 -14.76 -24.02 -8.96
C LEU A 635 -13.66 -23.65 -7.97
N LEU A 636 -13.32 -24.63 -7.12
CA LEU A 636 -12.04 -24.89 -6.43
C LEU A 636 -12.23 -25.34 -4.95
N PRO A 637 -12.65 -26.58 -4.69
CA PRO A 637 -12.38 -27.24 -3.41
C PRO A 637 -11.07 -28.06 -3.41
N ALA A 638 -10.32 -28.09 -4.51
CA ALA A 638 -9.29 -29.12 -4.71
C ALA A 638 -7.86 -28.80 -4.22
N LEU A 639 -7.65 -27.78 -3.38
CA LEU A 639 -6.31 -27.42 -2.87
C LEU A 639 -6.25 -27.13 -1.35
N SER A 640 -7.18 -27.68 -0.57
CA SER A 640 -7.06 -27.81 0.89
C SER A 640 -6.62 -29.20 1.29
#